data_AF-T1J0D2-F1
#
_entry.id   AF-T1J0D2-F1
#
_cell.length_a   1.000
_cell.length_b   1.000
_cell.length_c   1.000
_cell.angle_alpha   90.00
_cell.angle_beta   90.00
_cell.angle_gamma   90.00
#
_symmetry.space_group_name_H-M   'P 1'
#
loop_
_entity.id
_entity.type
_entity.pdbx_description
1 polymer ?
#
loop_
_entity_poly.entity_id
_entity_poly.type
_entity_poly.pdbx_seq_one_letter_code
_entity_poly.pdbx_strand_id
1 'polypeptide(L)'
;MEIDDNLCSFTARVCLQNKLDGYSYCIRHILEDKTAPYKQCNYVYPKNGKRCPNAAAKGDKKDGTYCEDHKKKAALFRLKLSRKYRPIETPETLLEELEYFASEENKTMSDSKTNDTSSHDISSFGLPAIAGYTQELFSDPESEQEYPIVGQSWVDDADSDADSIDTEQEDPLKHAGTYTAEEAALITRDKLIRLQSLYIEQFKRLQHELKEKKRKHLNALKHEKETMGSVHETPRDTQEAIRHYKRLKAATRYHKRHGNELILHWREKEKRMAISDNITANKITNQPQCLNENCTNRTLPFSKHCVQHILSDAYQVLYRPCDASPDCSRPVLQILEGPSCPLHSTLPPPITVESKPIVEETINVVSDEPDSNKQVVEEQKSPQIKMERNNLGQEDNISLPSCSEPMQEEVEAISPKKSNLIKTNGPIKNLNPHIQDMLHDNLYHLSLDTETHNLYKEFHDVKFVCMGGAPNRMKNFAHFIQNQLCLPESELMDISSKANRYCLYKCGPVLSVSHGMGVPSISILLHEVFKLLHYAKVQNPICLRIGTSGGIGLEPGTIVVSDKCVNGMLDSCHEVATLGKKVCHPCIIDQTLVNDIVSCASDLQFPVVRGTTMATDDFYEGQGRLDGAFCDYSAHDKFTFLKKLEDCGVKNIEMEASAFAAFCHRSGIKGGIICVTLVNRINGDQITQSKSVLEAWQHRPQQLAAKFILKTLALTKNGI
;
A
#
# COMPACT_ATOMS: atom_id res chain seq x y z
N MET A 1 13.00 -21.30 -58.45
CA MET A 1 12.98 -21.23 -56.98
C MET A 1 14.42 -21.27 -56.52
N GLU A 2 15.02 -20.10 -56.36
CA GLU A 2 16.37 -19.97 -55.81
C GLU A 2 16.29 -20.31 -54.32
N ILE A 3 16.89 -21.44 -53.94
CA ILE A 3 17.00 -21.84 -52.54
C ILE A 3 18.08 -20.93 -51.96
N ASP A 4 17.67 -20.04 -51.05
CA ASP A 4 18.52 -19.07 -50.38
C ASP A 4 19.75 -19.78 -49.78
N ASP A 5 20.93 -19.54 -50.37
CA ASP A 5 22.18 -20.26 -50.13
C ASP A 5 22.78 -19.97 -48.74
N ASN A 6 21.99 -19.32 -47.88
CA ASN A 6 22.39 -18.80 -46.59
C ASN A 6 21.87 -19.64 -45.41
N LEU A 7 21.15 -20.73 -45.64
CA LEU A 7 20.54 -21.56 -44.61
C LEU A 7 21.49 -22.64 -44.03
N CYS A 8 21.24 -23.02 -42.79
CA CYS A 8 22.02 -24.02 -42.04
C CYS A 8 21.89 -25.43 -42.63
N SER A 9 23.03 -26.10 -42.86
CA SER A 9 23.15 -27.43 -43.47
C SER A 9 22.84 -28.61 -42.52
N PHE A 10 21.94 -28.43 -41.54
CA PHE A 10 21.63 -29.49 -40.56
C PHE A 10 20.70 -30.55 -41.17
N THR A 11 21.16 -31.80 -41.21
CA THR A 11 20.52 -32.88 -41.97
C THR A 11 19.41 -33.61 -41.22
N ALA A 12 19.39 -33.57 -39.88
CA ALA A 12 18.38 -34.28 -39.10
C ALA A 12 17.00 -33.58 -39.07
N ARG A 13 16.97 -32.25 -39.28
CA ARG A 13 15.75 -31.43 -39.44
C ARG A 13 16.06 -30.16 -40.22
N VAL A 14 15.15 -29.73 -41.10
CA VAL A 14 15.31 -28.48 -41.86
C VAL A 14 15.43 -27.29 -40.89
N CYS A 15 16.59 -26.63 -40.90
CA CYS A 15 16.88 -25.49 -40.04
C CYS A 15 16.78 -24.20 -40.84
N LEU A 16 15.77 -23.37 -40.54
CA LEU A 16 15.53 -22.08 -41.21
C LEU A 16 16.43 -20.93 -40.70
N GLN A 17 17.53 -21.25 -40.01
CA GLN A 17 18.46 -20.24 -39.48
C GLN A 17 19.63 -20.05 -40.43
N ASN A 18 20.08 -18.80 -40.55
CA ASN A 18 21.23 -18.48 -41.38
C ASN A 18 22.50 -19.16 -40.85
N LYS A 19 23.37 -19.60 -41.76
CA LYS A 19 24.70 -20.12 -41.45
C LYS A 19 25.56 -19.00 -40.83
N LEU A 20 26.45 -19.38 -39.92
CA LEU A 20 27.45 -18.43 -39.40
C LEU A 20 28.48 -18.12 -40.49
N ASP A 21 28.96 -16.88 -40.52
CA ASP A 21 29.96 -16.45 -41.50
C ASP A 21 31.21 -17.36 -41.46
N GLY A 22 31.50 -18.03 -42.58
CA GLY A 22 32.60 -18.98 -42.72
C GLY A 22 32.30 -20.43 -42.30
N TYR A 23 31.07 -20.77 -41.91
CA TYR A 23 30.66 -22.13 -41.52
C TYR A 23 29.39 -22.58 -42.24
N SER A 24 29.17 -23.89 -42.31
CA SER A 24 27.99 -24.50 -42.94
C SER A 24 26.77 -24.61 -42.01
N TYR A 25 26.93 -24.27 -40.72
CA TYR A 25 25.90 -24.42 -39.69
C TYR A 25 25.61 -23.09 -38.97
N CYS A 26 24.38 -22.93 -38.45
CA CYS A 26 24.02 -21.81 -37.58
C CYS A 26 24.56 -21.99 -36.15
N ILE A 27 24.50 -20.95 -35.32
CA ILE A 27 25.00 -20.98 -33.92
C ILE A 27 24.39 -22.10 -33.05
N ARG A 28 23.20 -22.61 -33.38
CA ARG A 28 22.55 -23.73 -32.67
C ARG A 28 23.10 -25.10 -33.08
N HIS A 29 23.56 -25.24 -34.33
CA HIS A 29 24.08 -26.50 -34.89
C HIS A 29 25.59 -26.49 -35.12
N ILE A 30 26.28 -25.40 -34.78
CA ILE A 30 27.73 -25.24 -34.94
C ILE A 30 28.55 -26.28 -34.15
N LEU A 31 27.94 -26.99 -33.17
CA LEU A 31 28.58 -28.08 -32.45
C LEU A 31 28.72 -29.37 -33.27
N GLU A 32 27.97 -29.50 -34.37
CA GLU A 32 28.11 -30.61 -35.33
C GLU A 32 29.36 -30.44 -36.22
N ASP A 33 29.83 -29.20 -36.36
CA ASP A 33 31.06 -28.89 -37.09
C ASP A 33 32.29 -29.07 -36.18
N LYS A 34 33.03 -30.15 -36.42
CA LYS A 34 34.26 -30.47 -35.67
C LYS A 34 35.39 -29.47 -35.93
N THR A 35 35.35 -28.74 -37.04
CA THR A 35 36.37 -27.75 -37.41
C THR A 35 36.11 -26.37 -36.79
N ALA A 36 34.89 -26.12 -36.32
CA ALA A 36 34.51 -24.85 -35.74
C ALA A 36 35.15 -24.62 -34.36
N PRO A 37 35.57 -23.39 -34.03
CA PRO A 37 36.16 -23.03 -32.73
C PRO A 37 35.10 -22.91 -31.64
N TYR A 38 34.12 -23.79 -31.61
CA TYR A 38 33.04 -23.83 -30.62
C TYR A 38 33.07 -25.13 -29.81
N LYS A 39 32.63 -25.08 -28.55
CA LYS A 39 32.44 -26.22 -27.65
C LYS A 39 31.13 -26.06 -26.89
N GLN A 40 30.60 -27.14 -26.34
CA GLN A 40 29.40 -27.07 -25.49
C GLN A 40 29.67 -26.15 -24.28
N CYS A 41 28.70 -25.29 -23.96
CA CYS A 41 28.78 -24.38 -22.83
C CYS A 41 29.01 -25.12 -21.50
N ASN A 42 29.99 -24.65 -20.72
CA ASN A 42 30.35 -25.22 -19.42
C ASN A 42 29.36 -24.89 -18.28
N TYR A 43 28.27 -24.17 -18.55
CA TYR A 43 27.26 -23.88 -17.53
C TYR A 43 26.46 -25.14 -17.20
N VAL A 44 26.46 -25.52 -15.92
CA VAL A 44 25.63 -26.62 -15.40
C VAL A 44 24.42 -26.01 -14.71
N TYR A 45 23.21 -26.41 -15.12
CA TYR A 45 22.00 -25.94 -14.46
C TYR A 45 21.92 -26.52 -13.03
N PRO A 46 21.88 -25.69 -11.97
CA PRO A 46 21.89 -26.16 -10.59
C PRO A 46 20.65 -27.00 -10.22
N LYS A 47 19.54 -26.85 -10.96
CA LYS A 47 18.30 -27.60 -10.72
C LYS A 47 18.31 -29.04 -11.25
N ASN A 48 19.13 -29.36 -12.26
CA ASN A 48 19.07 -30.68 -12.93
C ASN A 48 20.45 -31.28 -13.26
N GLY A 49 21.55 -30.59 -12.96
CA GLY A 49 22.91 -31.07 -13.18
C GLY A 49 23.32 -31.21 -14.66
N LYS A 50 22.45 -30.85 -15.61
CA LYS A 50 22.74 -30.95 -17.05
C LYS A 50 23.53 -29.74 -17.51
N ARG A 51 24.48 -29.96 -18.44
CA ARG A 51 25.23 -28.89 -19.11
C ARG A 51 24.35 -28.18 -20.14
N CYS A 52 24.56 -26.89 -20.30
CA CYS A 52 23.87 -26.10 -21.30
C CYS A 52 24.16 -26.64 -22.72
N PRO A 53 23.14 -26.86 -23.57
CA PRO A 53 23.33 -27.37 -24.92
C PRO A 53 23.90 -26.33 -25.90
N ASN A 54 23.97 -25.06 -25.52
CA ASN A 54 24.39 -23.98 -26.43
C ASN A 54 25.90 -24.02 -26.69
N ALA A 55 26.30 -23.57 -27.87
CA ALA A 55 27.70 -23.42 -28.27
C ALA A 55 28.38 -22.22 -27.57
N ALA A 56 29.64 -22.40 -27.20
CA ALA A 56 30.52 -21.40 -26.62
C ALA A 56 31.82 -21.33 -27.42
N ALA A 57 32.29 -20.14 -27.78
CA ALA A 57 33.55 -19.97 -28.49
C ALA A 57 34.74 -20.45 -27.63
N LYS A 58 35.72 -21.11 -28.24
CA LYS A 58 37.00 -21.50 -27.63
C LYS A 58 37.85 -20.24 -27.42
N GLY A 59 37.63 -19.53 -26.30
CA GLY A 59 38.45 -18.41 -25.85
C GLY A 59 39.42 -18.80 -24.71
N ASP A 60 40.39 -17.92 -24.44
CA ASP A 60 41.50 -18.14 -23.50
C ASP A 60 41.07 -18.52 -22.07
N LYS A 61 41.90 -19.36 -21.46
CA LYS A 61 41.71 -20.18 -20.23
C LYS A 61 41.28 -19.44 -18.95
N LYS A 62 41.07 -18.12 -18.96
CA LYS A 62 40.89 -17.30 -17.75
C LYS A 62 39.43 -17.14 -17.31
N ASP A 63 38.48 -17.34 -18.22
CA ASP A 63 37.04 -17.32 -17.94
C ASP A 63 36.41 -18.56 -18.58
N GLY A 64 35.77 -19.42 -17.79
CA GLY A 64 35.16 -20.65 -18.31
C GLY A 64 34.35 -20.42 -19.60
N THR A 65 34.45 -21.36 -20.56
CA THR A 65 33.78 -21.27 -21.87
C THR A 65 32.26 -21.35 -21.73
N TYR A 66 31.63 -20.18 -21.54
CA TYR A 66 30.18 -20.00 -21.48
C TYR A 66 29.64 -19.52 -22.84
N CYS A 67 28.42 -19.91 -23.19
CA CYS A 67 27.70 -19.30 -24.33
C CYS A 67 27.38 -17.83 -24.01
N GLU A 68 27.06 -17.01 -25.01
CA GLU A 68 26.78 -15.58 -24.83
C GLU A 68 25.78 -15.29 -23.70
N ASP A 69 24.70 -16.06 -23.59
CA ASP A 69 23.70 -15.90 -22.53
C ASP A 69 24.27 -16.19 -21.14
N HIS A 70 25.04 -17.26 -20.99
CA HIS A 70 25.65 -17.62 -19.72
C HIS A 70 26.89 -16.78 -19.39
N LYS A 71 27.53 -16.18 -20.40
CA LYS A 71 28.59 -15.19 -20.23
C LYS A 71 28.01 -13.89 -19.68
N LYS A 72 26.88 -13.41 -20.22
CA LYS A 72 26.10 -12.29 -19.66
C LYS A 72 25.59 -12.59 -18.26
N LYS A 73 25.05 -13.80 -18.03
CA LYS A 73 24.56 -14.21 -16.70
C LYS A 73 25.68 -14.34 -15.67
N ALA A 74 26.83 -14.89 -16.04
CA ALA A 74 28.01 -14.98 -15.18
C ALA A 74 28.64 -13.60 -14.91
N ALA A 75 28.62 -12.68 -15.89
CA ALA A 75 29.04 -11.30 -15.69
C ALA A 75 28.10 -10.56 -14.72
N LEU A 76 26.77 -10.72 -14.88
CA LEU A 76 25.77 -10.17 -13.96
C LEU A 76 25.86 -10.77 -12.56
N PHE A 77 26.13 -12.07 -12.44
CA PHE A 77 26.32 -12.74 -11.16
C PHE A 77 27.62 -12.28 -10.47
N ARG A 78 28.70 -12.08 -11.24
CA ARG A 78 29.93 -11.45 -10.74
C ARG A 78 29.68 -10.01 -10.28
N LEU A 79 28.93 -9.21 -11.04
CA LEU A 79 28.49 -7.87 -10.64
C LEU A 79 27.64 -7.87 -9.36
N LYS A 80 26.80 -8.90 -9.16
CA LYS A 80 26.02 -9.08 -7.93
C LYS A 80 26.87 -9.53 -6.74
N LEU A 81 27.87 -10.37 -6.95
CA LEU A 81 28.80 -10.81 -5.90
C LEU A 81 29.85 -9.75 -5.55
N SER A 82 30.24 -8.91 -6.51
CA SER A 82 31.13 -7.76 -6.29
C SER A 82 30.37 -6.53 -5.76
N ARG A 83 29.03 -6.56 -5.78
CA ARG A 83 28.22 -5.63 -5.00
C ARG A 83 28.33 -6.02 -3.53
N LYS A 84 29.32 -5.44 -2.83
CA LYS A 84 29.08 -5.07 -1.43
C LYS A 84 27.78 -4.25 -1.43
N TYR A 85 26.89 -4.53 -0.48
CA TYR A 85 25.71 -3.71 -0.25
C TYR A 85 26.18 -2.26 -0.16
N ARG A 86 25.90 -1.47 -1.21
CA ARG A 86 26.04 -0.04 -1.10
C ARG A 86 24.76 0.41 -0.42
N PRO A 87 24.83 1.06 0.75
CA PRO A 87 23.70 1.84 1.21
C PRO A 87 23.31 2.80 0.07
N ILE A 88 22.03 3.13 0.02
CA ILE A 88 21.49 4.11 -0.94
C ILE A 88 22.42 5.33 -0.92
N GLU A 89 22.95 5.75 -2.09
CA GLU A 89 23.91 6.87 -2.16
C GLU A 89 23.18 8.17 -1.82
N THR A 90 23.07 8.46 -0.53
CA THR A 90 22.59 9.71 0.03
C THR A 90 23.79 10.64 0.30
N PRO A 91 23.59 11.97 0.40
CA PRO A 91 24.67 12.90 0.72
C PRO A 91 25.44 12.52 2.00
N GLU A 92 24.79 11.86 2.95
CA GLU A 92 25.38 11.35 4.21
C GLU A 92 26.33 10.17 3.95
N THR A 93 25.93 9.20 3.12
CA THR A 93 26.84 8.08 2.78
C THR A 93 28.09 8.53 2.04
N LEU A 94 28.00 9.61 1.27
CA LEU A 94 29.14 10.24 0.59
C LEU A 94 30.03 11.05 1.55
N LEU A 95 29.45 11.64 2.60
CA LEU A 95 30.20 12.34 3.64
C LEU A 95 30.91 11.36 4.59
N GLU A 96 30.26 10.25 4.96
CA GLU A 96 30.87 9.16 5.74
C GLU A 96 32.01 8.48 4.97
N GLU A 97 31.86 8.27 3.67
CA GLU A 97 32.94 7.75 2.82
C GLU A 97 34.14 8.72 2.76
N LEU A 98 33.92 10.04 2.82
CA LEU A 98 35.00 11.03 2.87
C LEU A 98 35.68 11.10 4.25
N GLU A 99 34.92 10.92 5.33
CA GLU A 99 35.41 10.91 6.71
C GLU A 99 36.29 9.67 7.00
N TYR A 100 35.98 8.55 6.34
CA TYR A 100 36.82 7.34 6.35
C TYR A 100 38.22 7.58 5.75
N PHE A 101 38.35 8.41 4.71
CA PHE A 101 39.66 8.72 4.11
C PHE A 101 40.43 9.82 4.85
N ALA A 102 39.73 10.77 5.51
CA ALA A 102 40.37 11.75 6.38
C ALA A 102 41.00 11.11 7.64
N SER A 103 40.50 9.94 8.05
CA SER A 103 40.99 9.20 9.21
C SER A 103 42.11 8.19 8.89
N GLU A 104 42.33 7.82 7.62
CA GLU A 104 43.45 6.96 7.22
C GLU A 104 44.79 7.70 7.12
N GLU A 105 44.82 9.02 6.88
CA GLU A 105 46.07 9.80 6.91
C GLU A 105 46.69 9.90 8.32
N ASN A 106 45.93 9.59 9.39
CA ASN A 106 46.41 9.62 10.77
C ASN A 106 46.84 8.26 11.33
N LYS A 107 46.79 7.17 10.55
CA LYS A 107 47.22 5.82 11.01
C LYS A 107 48.58 5.36 10.50
N THR A 108 49.26 6.16 9.68
CA THR A 108 50.62 5.86 9.20
C THR A 108 51.63 6.91 9.63
N MET A 109 51.77 7.19 10.93
CA MET A 109 52.99 7.74 11.52
C MET A 109 52.86 7.72 13.06
N SER A 110 53.49 6.75 13.74
CA SER A 110 54.24 6.96 15.01
C SER A 110 54.55 5.63 15.70
N ASP A 111 55.65 5.02 15.28
CA ASP A 111 56.51 4.27 16.20
C ASP A 111 57.65 5.23 16.56
N SER A 112 57.79 5.61 17.84
CA SER A 112 59.03 6.05 18.55
C SER A 112 58.79 7.14 19.61
N LYS A 113 58.91 6.73 20.89
CA LYS A 113 59.55 7.38 22.06
C LYS A 113 59.67 8.92 22.11
N THR A 114 59.15 9.58 23.16
CA THR A 114 59.83 9.99 24.42
C THR A 114 59.02 11.05 25.20
N ASN A 115 59.21 11.05 26.52
CA ASN A 115 58.69 11.93 27.58
C ASN A 115 58.64 13.45 27.26
N ASP A 116 57.61 14.16 27.73
CA ASP A 116 57.69 15.01 28.93
C ASP A 116 56.38 15.79 29.21
N THR A 117 56.22 16.10 30.50
CA THR A 117 55.10 16.71 31.22
C THR A 117 54.67 18.12 30.78
N SER A 118 53.36 18.36 30.59
CA SER A 118 52.51 19.24 31.44
C SER A 118 51.21 19.71 30.73
N SER A 119 50.11 19.73 31.49
CA SER A 119 48.74 20.23 31.20
C SER A 119 47.75 19.30 30.45
N HIS A 120 47.05 18.45 31.20
CA HIS A 120 45.77 17.86 30.80
C HIS A 120 44.69 18.33 31.77
N ASP A 121 43.63 18.97 31.25
CA ASP A 121 42.24 18.76 31.67
C ASP A 121 41.30 19.71 30.90
N ILE A 122 40.90 19.31 29.68
CA ILE A 122 39.57 19.57 29.11
C ILE A 122 39.19 18.35 28.25
N SER A 123 38.76 17.27 28.90
CA SER A 123 37.97 16.22 28.24
C SER A 123 36.53 16.71 28.12
N SER A 124 36.26 17.47 27.05
CA SER A 124 34.92 17.90 26.67
C SER A 124 34.22 16.80 25.87
N PHE A 125 33.18 16.24 26.49
CA PHE A 125 31.91 15.81 25.91
C PHE A 125 31.93 15.04 24.57
N GLY A 126 31.70 13.72 24.68
CA GLY A 126 31.51 12.79 23.56
C GLY A 126 30.35 13.18 22.63
N LEU A 127 30.35 12.82 21.34
CA LEU A 127 30.53 11.53 20.64
C LEU A 127 29.33 10.54 20.62
N PRO A 128 28.20 10.76 21.31
CA PRO A 128 26.93 10.11 20.93
C PRO A 128 25.95 11.00 20.16
N ALA A 129 26.19 12.32 20.07
CA ALA A 129 25.17 13.28 19.58
C ALA A 129 25.09 13.42 18.05
N ILE A 130 25.97 12.77 17.28
CA ILE A 130 26.13 13.01 15.83
C ILE A 130 25.27 12.06 14.98
N ALA A 131 24.85 10.90 15.50
CA ALA A 131 24.00 9.95 14.76
C ALA A 131 22.50 10.29 14.80
N GLY A 132 22.07 11.17 15.69
CA GLY A 132 20.65 11.57 15.83
C GLY A 132 20.26 12.83 15.07
N TYR A 133 21.23 13.55 14.49
CA TYR A 133 21.02 14.93 14.01
C TYR A 133 20.95 15.05 12.47
N THR A 134 21.22 13.97 11.73
CA THR A 134 21.24 13.96 10.25
C THR A 134 19.96 13.45 9.61
N GLN A 135 18.93 13.09 10.39
CA GLN A 135 17.65 12.62 9.84
C GLN A 135 16.67 13.77 9.52
N GLU A 136 16.90 15.00 10.02
CA GLU A 136 15.98 16.13 9.82
C GLU A 136 16.36 17.08 8.67
N LEU A 137 17.50 16.89 8.00
CA LEU A 137 18.07 17.88 7.07
C LEU A 137 17.97 17.54 5.57
N PHE A 138 17.39 16.41 5.17
CA PHE A 138 17.38 15.98 3.77
C PHE A 138 16.01 15.67 3.17
N SER A 139 14.99 16.41 3.58
CA SER A 139 13.71 16.42 2.86
C SER A 139 13.62 17.66 1.98
N ASP A 140 13.73 17.45 0.66
CA ASP A 140 13.14 18.36 -0.33
C ASP A 140 11.61 18.15 -0.29
N PRO A 141 10.80 19.18 0.01
CA PRO A 141 9.39 19.01 0.43
C PRO A 141 8.40 18.64 -0.69
N GLU A 142 8.83 18.09 -1.83
CA GLU A 142 7.92 17.79 -2.95
C GLU A 142 8.07 16.42 -3.64
N SER A 143 8.87 15.51 -3.08
CA SER A 143 8.69 14.07 -3.33
C SER A 143 9.30 13.27 -2.20
N GLU A 144 8.46 12.52 -1.48
CA GLU A 144 8.81 11.66 -0.32
C GLU A 144 8.90 12.33 1.06
N GLN A 145 8.00 13.27 1.35
CA GLN A 145 7.68 13.60 2.73
C GLN A 145 6.19 13.32 2.96
N GLU A 146 5.93 12.34 3.83
CA GLU A 146 4.69 12.20 4.59
C GLU A 146 4.20 13.61 4.92
N TYR A 147 2.99 13.97 4.47
CA TYR A 147 2.36 15.20 4.93
C TYR A 147 2.50 15.19 6.46
N PRO A 148 3.03 16.24 7.11
CA PRO A 148 3.03 16.27 8.55
C PRO A 148 1.56 16.27 8.98
N ILE A 149 1.07 15.08 9.35
CA ILE A 149 -0.15 14.97 10.12
C ILE A 149 0.17 15.79 11.35
N VAL A 150 -0.63 16.83 11.59
CA VAL A 150 -0.57 17.60 12.82
C VAL A 150 -0.48 16.58 13.94
N GLY A 151 0.67 16.54 14.62
CA GLY A 151 0.85 15.77 15.83
C GLY A 151 -0.14 16.33 16.84
N GLN A 152 -1.35 15.78 16.86
CA GLN A 152 -2.21 15.83 18.02
C GLN A 152 -1.46 15.04 19.07
N SER A 153 -0.82 15.74 20.01
CA SER A 153 -1.03 15.54 21.44
C SER A 153 0.08 16.23 22.22
N TRP A 154 -0.31 17.26 22.96
CA TRP A 154 0.18 17.33 24.33
C TRP A 154 -0.42 16.15 25.10
N VAL A 155 0.38 15.60 26.00
CA VAL A 155 -0.01 14.55 26.94
C VAL A 155 -1.27 15.01 27.66
N ASP A 156 -2.29 14.15 27.63
CA ASP A 156 -3.65 14.25 28.18
C ASP A 156 -4.82 14.51 27.21
N ASP A 157 -4.60 14.77 25.91
CA ASP A 157 -5.69 14.90 24.92
C ASP A 157 -5.72 13.75 23.89
N ALA A 158 -5.84 12.52 24.37
CA ALA A 158 -6.15 11.34 23.55
C ALA A 158 -7.57 10.85 23.82
N ASP A 159 -8.56 11.69 23.55
CA ASP A 159 -9.94 11.32 23.23
C ASP A 159 -10.64 12.60 22.72
N SER A 160 -10.99 12.66 21.43
CA SER A 160 -11.89 13.68 20.88
C SER A 160 -13.35 13.35 21.26
N ASP A 161 -13.60 13.21 22.56
CA ASP A 161 -14.91 13.13 23.22
C ASP A 161 -14.78 13.51 24.71
N ALA A 162 -13.81 14.36 25.05
CA ALA A 162 -13.81 15.05 26.32
C ALA A 162 -14.94 16.08 26.31
N ASP A 163 -16.15 15.67 26.68
CA ASP A 163 -17.12 16.58 27.27
C ASP A 163 -16.36 17.32 28.39
N SER A 164 -16.18 18.63 28.19
CA SER A 164 -15.53 19.50 29.15
C SER A 164 -16.22 19.35 30.50
N ILE A 165 -15.51 18.69 31.43
CA ILE A 165 -15.90 18.47 32.83
C ILE A 165 -16.12 19.80 33.59
N ASP A 166 -15.75 20.94 33.00
CA ASP A 166 -15.91 22.27 33.61
C ASP A 166 -17.26 22.95 33.33
N THR A 167 -18.24 22.27 32.70
CA THR A 167 -19.54 22.89 32.35
C THR A 167 -20.67 22.59 33.36
N GLU A 168 -20.35 22.34 34.63
CA GLU A 168 -21.40 22.18 35.65
C GLU A 168 -21.91 23.51 36.24
N GLN A 169 -21.21 24.64 36.03
CA GLN A 169 -21.51 25.89 36.74
C GLN A 169 -22.08 27.07 35.93
N GLU A 170 -22.42 26.91 34.64
CA GLU A 170 -22.73 28.08 33.79
C GLU A 170 -24.09 28.12 33.09
N ASP A 171 -24.95 27.10 33.21
CA ASP A 171 -26.31 27.15 32.63
C ASP A 171 -27.36 27.29 33.75
N PRO A 172 -27.85 28.52 34.05
CA PRO A 172 -28.85 28.76 35.08
C PRO A 172 -30.19 28.05 34.81
N LEU A 173 -30.42 27.60 33.57
CA LEU A 173 -31.66 26.97 33.12
C LEU A 173 -31.49 25.45 32.89
N LYS A 174 -30.34 24.85 33.23
CA LYS A 174 -30.05 23.41 33.06
C LYS A 174 -31.10 22.48 33.68
N HIS A 175 -31.81 22.95 34.71
CA HIS A 175 -32.85 22.20 35.43
C HIS A 175 -34.28 22.72 35.20
N ALA A 176 -34.49 23.65 34.26
CA ALA A 176 -35.79 24.29 34.03
C ALA A 176 -36.85 23.35 33.41
N GLY A 177 -36.45 22.20 32.85
CA GLY A 177 -37.34 21.14 32.36
C GLY A 177 -38.08 21.44 31.06
N THR A 178 -38.30 22.71 30.73
CA THR A 178 -38.87 23.19 29.47
C THR A 178 -38.26 24.54 29.10
N TYR A 179 -37.78 24.67 27.86
CA TYR A 179 -37.21 25.90 27.34
C TYR A 179 -38.18 26.58 26.37
N THR A 180 -38.27 27.91 26.42
CA THR A 180 -38.87 28.66 25.31
C THR A 180 -37.92 28.66 24.11
N ALA A 181 -38.46 28.85 22.91
CA ALA A 181 -37.65 28.89 21.69
C ALA A 181 -36.60 30.02 21.72
N GLU A 182 -36.92 31.14 22.37
CA GLU A 182 -36.03 32.29 22.52
C GLU A 182 -34.85 31.97 23.46
N GLU A 183 -35.10 31.31 24.60
CA GLU A 183 -34.06 30.88 25.54
C GLU A 183 -33.13 29.83 24.94
N ALA A 184 -33.68 28.85 24.22
CA ALA A 184 -32.89 27.83 23.53
C ALA A 184 -31.98 28.46 22.46
N ALA A 185 -32.48 29.44 21.71
CA ALA A 185 -31.71 30.16 20.71
C ALA A 185 -30.58 30.99 21.34
N LEU A 186 -30.84 31.66 22.47
CA LEU A 186 -29.83 32.43 23.21
C LEU A 186 -28.71 31.54 23.75
N ILE A 187 -29.05 30.43 24.41
CA ILE A 187 -28.07 29.47 24.95
C ILE A 187 -27.21 28.89 23.82
N THR A 188 -27.83 28.54 22.70
CA THR A 188 -27.11 27.99 21.53
C THR A 188 -26.16 29.02 20.93
N ARG A 189 -26.61 30.27 20.80
CA ARG A 189 -25.78 31.38 20.31
C ARG A 189 -24.57 31.61 21.20
N ASP A 190 -24.75 31.64 22.52
CA ASP A 190 -23.67 31.91 23.46
C ASP A 190 -22.66 30.75 23.50
N LYS A 191 -23.12 29.49 23.38
CA LYS A 191 -22.26 28.32 23.20
C LYS A 191 -21.44 28.40 21.91
N LEU A 192 -22.04 28.81 20.80
CA LEU A 192 -21.34 28.99 19.52
C LEU A 192 -20.28 30.09 19.59
N ILE A 193 -20.57 31.22 20.26
CA ILE A 193 -19.61 32.31 20.47
C ILE A 193 -18.41 31.83 21.31
N ARG A 194 -18.66 31.03 22.35
CA ARG A 194 -17.59 30.44 23.18
C ARG A 194 -16.73 29.46 22.38
N LEU A 195 -17.36 28.57 21.62
CA LEU A 195 -16.65 27.63 20.74
C LEU A 195 -15.78 28.38 19.72
N GLN A 196 -16.32 29.43 19.10
CA GLN A 196 -15.56 30.28 18.19
C GLN A 196 -14.35 30.93 18.86
N SER A 197 -14.50 31.38 20.11
CA SER A 197 -13.42 31.99 20.88
C SER A 197 -12.30 30.99 21.19
N LEU A 198 -12.65 29.76 21.57
CA LEU A 198 -11.69 28.67 21.81
C LEU A 198 -10.93 28.30 20.52
N TYR A 199 -11.61 28.22 19.38
CA TYR A 199 -10.94 27.98 18.09
C TYR A 199 -9.97 29.12 17.72
N ILE A 200 -10.35 30.37 17.98
CA ILE A 200 -9.47 31.52 17.74
C ILE A 200 -8.22 31.45 18.62
N GLU A 201 -8.36 31.06 19.90
CA GLU A 201 -7.23 30.89 20.81
C GLU A 201 -6.31 29.74 20.38
N GLN A 202 -6.89 28.60 19.97
CA GLN A 202 -6.12 27.47 19.45
C GLN A 202 -5.35 27.86 18.18
N PHE A 203 -5.97 28.64 17.29
CA PHE A 203 -5.31 29.13 16.09
C PHE A 203 -4.16 30.09 16.41
N LYS A 204 -4.34 31.00 17.38
CA LYS A 204 -3.27 31.89 17.86
C LYS A 204 -2.10 31.11 18.47
N ARG A 205 -2.38 30.04 19.23
CA ARG A 205 -1.36 29.14 19.79
C ARG A 205 -0.57 28.44 18.69
N LEU A 206 -1.25 27.87 17.70
CA LEU A 206 -0.61 27.20 16.56
C LEU A 206 0.27 28.18 15.76
N GLN A 207 -0.18 29.41 15.56
CA GLN A 207 0.64 30.45 14.94
C GLN A 207 1.89 30.79 15.77
N HIS A 208 1.77 30.85 17.11
CA HIS A 208 2.91 31.06 17.99
C HIS A 208 3.89 29.89 17.90
N GLU A 209 3.40 28.65 17.93
CA GLU A 209 4.23 27.44 17.83
C GLU A 209 4.97 27.37 16.49
N LEU A 210 4.30 27.72 15.38
CA LEU A 210 4.93 27.81 14.07
C LEU A 210 6.02 28.88 14.02
N LYS A 211 5.82 30.04 14.65
CA LYS A 211 6.86 31.08 14.78
C LYS A 211 8.04 30.62 15.64
N GLU A 212 7.77 29.93 16.75
CA GLU A 212 8.77 29.33 17.65
C GLU A 212 9.63 28.29 16.91
N LYS A 213 8.99 27.34 16.21
CA LYS A 213 9.68 26.32 15.41
C LYS A 213 10.49 26.95 14.29
N LYS A 214 9.94 27.94 13.58
CA LYS A 214 10.69 28.71 12.56
C LYS A 214 11.91 29.42 13.16
N ARG A 215 11.78 30.03 14.34
CA ARG A 215 12.89 30.69 15.04
C ARG A 215 13.99 29.70 15.40
N LYS A 216 13.62 28.53 15.95
CA LYS A 216 14.57 27.45 16.28
C LYS A 216 15.30 26.95 15.03
N HIS A 217 14.57 26.72 13.93
CA HIS A 217 15.15 26.32 12.65
C HIS A 217 16.12 27.37 12.08
N LEU A 218 15.77 28.65 12.11
CA LEU A 218 16.66 29.71 11.64
C LEU A 218 17.92 29.85 12.51
N ASN A 219 17.80 29.65 13.83
CA ASN A 219 18.94 29.62 14.73
C ASN A 219 19.83 28.40 14.49
N ALA A 220 19.25 27.22 14.24
CA ALA A 220 20.00 26.04 13.86
C ALA A 220 20.76 26.26 12.54
N LEU A 221 20.10 26.80 11.50
CA LEU A 221 20.74 27.17 10.24
C LEU A 221 21.87 28.19 10.39
N LYS A 222 21.69 29.17 11.28
CA LYS A 222 22.74 30.16 11.57
C LYS A 222 23.92 29.49 12.28
N HIS A 223 23.66 28.65 13.27
CA HIS A 223 24.68 27.91 14.01
C HIS A 223 25.44 26.93 13.10
N GLU A 224 24.75 26.23 12.21
CA GLU A 224 25.36 25.37 11.18
C GLU A 224 26.30 26.16 10.26
N LYS A 225 25.86 27.32 9.77
CA LYS A 225 26.71 28.19 8.94
C LYS A 225 27.94 28.73 9.68
N GLU A 226 27.79 29.04 10.96
CA GLU A 226 28.88 29.52 11.81
C GLU A 226 29.86 28.39 12.18
N THR A 227 29.39 27.15 12.29
CA THR A 227 30.19 25.98 12.71
C THR A 227 30.89 25.28 11.54
N MET A 228 30.26 25.22 10.36
CA MET A 228 30.75 24.46 9.20
C MET A 228 31.51 25.32 8.17
N GLY A 229 31.48 26.65 8.30
CA GLY A 229 32.09 27.57 7.35
C GLY A 229 31.50 27.47 5.92
N SER A 230 31.91 28.37 5.03
CA SER A 230 31.46 28.35 3.64
C SER A 230 32.20 27.28 2.84
N VAL A 231 31.48 26.30 2.26
CA VAL A 231 32.02 25.28 1.33
C VAL A 231 32.74 25.91 0.11
N HIS A 232 32.55 27.22 -0.11
CA HIS A 232 33.27 27.95 -1.14
C HIS A 232 34.73 28.29 -0.78
N GLU A 233 35.09 28.30 0.50
CA GLU A 233 36.38 28.80 1.01
C GLU A 233 37.41 27.70 1.33
N THR A 234 37.03 26.42 1.26
CA THR A 234 37.99 25.31 1.40
C THR A 234 38.96 25.28 0.21
N PRO A 235 40.30 25.24 0.43
CA PRO A 235 41.30 25.12 -0.64
C PRO A 235 41.09 23.85 -1.46
N ARG A 236 41.30 23.90 -2.79
CA ARG A 236 40.93 22.83 -3.73
C ARG A 236 42.14 22.42 -4.57
N ASP A 237 43.07 21.71 -3.94
CA ASP A 237 44.38 21.48 -4.56
C ASP A 237 44.49 20.12 -5.28
N THR A 238 43.52 19.20 -5.11
CA THR A 238 43.54 17.88 -5.75
C THR A 238 42.43 17.68 -6.79
N GLN A 239 42.76 16.99 -7.89
CA GLN A 239 41.87 16.71 -9.03
C GLN A 239 40.62 15.90 -8.61
N GLU A 240 40.74 15.12 -7.55
CA GLU A 240 39.66 14.33 -6.97
C GLU A 240 38.70 15.21 -6.16
N ALA A 241 39.21 16.11 -5.32
CA ALA A 241 38.38 17.10 -4.61
C ALA A 241 37.54 17.95 -5.58
N ILE A 242 38.09 18.30 -6.74
CA ILE A 242 37.35 19.02 -7.79
C ILE A 242 36.22 18.16 -8.40
N ARG A 243 36.45 16.86 -8.62
CA ARG A 243 35.40 15.94 -9.12
C ARG A 243 34.31 15.71 -8.09
N HIS A 244 34.67 15.55 -6.82
CA HIS A 244 33.71 15.38 -5.73
C HIS A 244 32.87 16.65 -5.52
N TYR A 245 33.47 17.85 -5.60
CA TYR A 245 32.73 19.11 -5.58
C TYR A 245 31.78 19.26 -6.77
N LYS A 246 32.17 18.82 -7.97
CA LYS A 246 31.28 18.80 -9.15
C LYS A 246 30.12 17.83 -8.97
N ARG A 247 30.34 16.66 -8.36
CA ARG A 247 29.29 15.69 -8.01
C ARG A 247 28.35 16.25 -6.94
N LEU A 248 28.89 16.89 -5.91
CA LEU A 248 28.09 17.56 -4.87
C LEU A 248 27.20 18.64 -5.49
N LYS A 249 27.77 19.53 -6.33
CA LYS A 249 26.99 20.55 -7.05
C LYS A 249 25.94 19.95 -8.00
N ALA A 250 26.21 18.80 -8.61
CA ALA A 250 25.25 18.11 -9.45
C ALA A 250 24.11 17.49 -8.62
N ALA A 251 24.41 16.91 -7.46
CA ALA A 251 23.43 16.36 -6.54
C ALA A 251 22.53 17.46 -5.93
N THR A 252 23.09 18.61 -5.54
CA THR A 252 22.28 19.77 -5.08
C THR A 252 21.41 20.38 -6.18
N ARG A 253 21.70 20.10 -7.45
CA ARG A 253 20.90 20.52 -8.61
C ARG A 253 19.86 19.48 -9.03
N TYR A 254 20.03 18.21 -8.63
CA TYR A 254 19.22 17.09 -9.10
C TYR A 254 17.74 17.21 -8.70
N HIS A 255 17.45 17.74 -7.51
CA HIS A 255 16.07 17.96 -7.05
C HIS A 255 15.48 19.32 -7.43
N LYS A 256 16.24 20.20 -8.10
CA LYS A 256 15.72 21.49 -8.56
C LYS A 256 15.17 21.37 -9.98
N ARG A 257 13.87 21.63 -10.14
CA ARG A 257 13.25 21.73 -11.47
C ARG A 257 13.90 22.87 -12.26
N HIS A 258 14.21 22.63 -13.52
CA HIS A 258 14.90 23.58 -14.39
C HIS A 258 14.19 23.76 -15.73
N GLY A 259 14.44 24.88 -16.40
CA GLY A 259 13.89 25.16 -17.73
C GLY A 259 12.37 25.15 -17.78
N ASN A 260 11.79 24.48 -18.78
CA ASN A 260 10.36 24.45 -19.03
C ASN A 260 9.56 23.79 -17.89
N GLU A 261 10.13 22.80 -17.19
CA GLU A 261 9.45 22.13 -16.07
C GLU A 261 9.26 23.04 -14.87
N LEU A 262 10.22 23.92 -14.57
CA LEU A 262 10.09 24.90 -13.50
C LEU A 262 8.94 25.88 -13.77
N ILE A 263 8.82 26.31 -15.03
CA ILE A 263 7.77 27.24 -15.49
C ILE A 263 6.40 26.56 -15.43
N LEU A 264 6.29 25.31 -15.87
CA LEU A 264 5.05 24.54 -15.82
C LEU A 264 4.59 24.30 -14.38
N HIS A 265 5.53 23.95 -13.49
CA HIS A 265 5.24 23.78 -12.08
C HIS A 265 4.78 25.09 -11.42
N TRP A 266 5.41 26.22 -11.75
CA TRP A 266 4.97 27.53 -11.28
C TRP A 266 3.55 27.86 -11.74
N ARG A 267 3.23 27.62 -13.02
CA ARG A 267 1.88 27.84 -13.57
C ARG A 267 0.83 26.91 -12.94
N GLU A 268 1.20 25.66 -12.65
CA GLU A 268 0.31 24.74 -11.94
C GLU A 268 0.02 25.24 -10.53
N LYS A 269 1.05 25.72 -9.82
CA LYS A 269 0.92 26.28 -8.48
C LYS A 269 0.05 27.53 -8.46
N GLU A 270 0.22 28.43 -9.43
CA GLU A 270 -0.66 29.59 -9.61
C GLU A 270 -2.12 29.17 -9.85
N LYS A 271 -2.36 28.16 -10.69
CA LYS A 271 -3.72 27.63 -10.93
C LYS A 271 -4.33 27.02 -9.66
N ARG A 272 -3.56 26.27 -8.87
CA ARG A 272 -4.04 25.69 -7.60
C ARG A 272 -4.36 26.76 -6.57
N MET A 273 -3.53 27.79 -6.45
CA MET A 273 -3.80 28.93 -5.55
C MET A 273 -5.02 29.74 -5.99
N ALA A 274 -5.24 29.90 -7.30
CA ALA A 274 -6.43 30.56 -7.84
C ALA A 274 -7.73 29.77 -7.64
N ILE A 275 -7.64 28.45 -7.43
CA ILE A 275 -8.80 27.58 -7.14
C ILE A 275 -9.10 27.52 -5.63
N SER A 276 -8.08 27.59 -4.77
CA SER A 276 -8.26 27.53 -3.31
C SER A 276 -8.80 28.83 -2.71
N ASP A 277 -8.38 29.97 -3.26
CA ASP A 277 -8.85 31.27 -2.81
C ASP A 277 -9.96 31.72 -3.77
N ASN A 278 -11.22 31.73 -3.31
CA ASN A 278 -12.35 32.34 -4.01
C ASN A 278 -12.23 33.88 -3.99
N ILE A 279 -11.07 34.39 -4.39
CA ILE A 279 -10.67 35.80 -4.47
C ILE A 279 -10.24 36.03 -5.91
N THR A 280 -11.04 36.81 -6.60
CA THR A 280 -10.77 37.44 -7.89
C THR A 280 -9.30 37.79 -8.04
N ALA A 281 -8.68 37.33 -9.14
CA ALA A 281 -7.29 37.56 -9.50
C ALA A 281 -6.93 39.06 -9.66
N ASN A 282 -6.85 39.78 -8.56
CA ASN A 282 -6.42 41.17 -8.46
C ASN A 282 -5.49 41.33 -7.26
N LYS A 283 -4.33 40.67 -7.35
CA LYS A 283 -3.10 41.15 -6.71
C LYS A 283 -2.02 41.27 -7.77
N ILE A 284 -2.21 42.24 -8.67
CA ILE A 284 -1.09 42.88 -9.36
C ILE A 284 -0.37 43.70 -8.29
N THR A 285 0.76 43.19 -7.84
CA THR A 285 1.78 43.99 -7.15
C THR A 285 2.19 45.14 -8.05
N ASN A 286 2.09 46.38 -7.55
CA ASN A 286 2.55 47.62 -8.20
C ASN A 286 3.89 47.42 -8.93
N GLN A 287 3.85 47.20 -10.24
CA GLN A 287 5.03 47.29 -11.09
C GLN A 287 5.03 48.69 -11.73
N PRO A 288 6.15 49.42 -11.66
CA PRO A 288 6.21 50.78 -12.18
C PRO A 288 5.97 50.82 -13.70
N GLN A 289 5.28 51.87 -14.13
CA GLN A 289 4.99 52.14 -15.53
C GLN A 289 6.16 52.92 -16.16
N CYS A 290 6.35 52.76 -17.47
CA CYS A 290 7.40 53.46 -18.22
C CYS A 290 7.33 54.98 -17.98
N LEU A 291 8.47 55.61 -17.73
CA LEU A 291 8.59 57.05 -17.45
C LEU A 291 8.23 57.96 -18.65
N ASN A 292 7.96 57.40 -19.84
CA ASN A 292 7.74 58.20 -21.04
C ASN A 292 6.28 58.65 -21.14
N GLU A 293 6.05 59.94 -21.42
CA GLU A 293 4.71 60.51 -21.49
C GLU A 293 3.87 59.80 -22.58
N ASN A 294 2.70 59.29 -22.19
CA ASN A 294 1.79 58.45 -23.00
C ASN A 294 2.16 56.96 -23.18
N CYS A 295 3.11 56.41 -22.43
CA CYS A 295 3.41 54.97 -22.47
C CYS A 295 2.74 54.20 -21.31
N THR A 296 1.92 53.20 -21.61
CA THR A 296 1.30 52.27 -20.64
C THR A 296 2.07 50.98 -20.43
N ASN A 297 3.19 50.81 -21.14
CA ASN A 297 4.00 49.61 -21.05
C ASN A 297 4.78 49.55 -19.73
N ARG A 298 4.98 48.33 -19.24
CA ARG A 298 5.70 48.05 -17.99
C ARG A 298 7.20 48.28 -18.16
N THR A 299 7.87 48.74 -17.10
CA THR A 299 9.32 48.92 -17.14
C THR A 299 10.06 47.60 -17.19
N LEU A 300 11.26 47.63 -17.77
CA LEU A 300 12.21 46.53 -17.64
C LEU A 300 12.77 46.46 -16.21
N PRO A 301 13.11 45.27 -15.70
CA PRO A 301 13.80 45.14 -14.41
C PRO A 301 15.03 46.03 -14.36
N PHE A 302 15.17 46.82 -13.29
CA PHE A 302 16.28 47.76 -13.06
C PHE A 302 16.39 48.96 -14.04
N SER A 303 15.38 49.18 -14.90
CA SER A 303 15.25 50.42 -15.70
C SER A 303 13.91 51.12 -15.40
N LYS A 304 13.86 52.43 -15.66
CA LYS A 304 12.63 53.23 -15.61
C LYS A 304 11.85 53.21 -16.94
N HIS A 305 12.37 52.52 -17.96
CA HIS A 305 11.80 52.48 -19.32
C HIS A 305 11.37 51.06 -19.73
N CYS A 306 10.36 50.96 -20.59
CA CYS A 306 9.93 49.71 -21.21
C CYS A 306 10.86 49.34 -22.38
N VAL A 307 10.73 48.13 -22.93
CA VAL A 307 11.55 47.67 -24.08
C VAL A 307 11.52 48.68 -25.24
N GLN A 308 10.36 49.27 -25.57
CA GLN A 308 10.26 50.22 -26.69
C GLN A 308 10.96 51.56 -26.43
N HIS A 309 11.11 51.96 -25.17
CA HIS A 309 11.70 53.25 -24.77
C HIS A 309 13.05 53.09 -24.07
N ILE A 310 13.62 51.89 -24.06
CA ILE A 310 14.87 51.58 -23.35
C ILE A 310 16.07 52.33 -23.94
N LEU A 311 16.00 52.75 -25.21
CA LEU A 311 17.01 53.58 -25.87
C LEU A 311 17.00 55.04 -25.37
N SER A 312 15.95 55.47 -24.68
CA SER A 312 15.88 56.79 -24.03
C SER A 312 16.58 56.82 -22.66
N ASP A 313 16.96 55.65 -22.13
CA ASP A 313 17.67 55.53 -20.86
C ASP A 313 19.18 55.76 -21.04
N ALA A 314 19.69 56.87 -20.49
CA ALA A 314 21.09 57.26 -20.63
C ALA A 314 22.09 56.26 -20.02
N TYR A 315 21.63 55.39 -19.12
CA TYR A 315 22.47 54.41 -18.43
C TYR A 315 22.34 52.99 -18.98
N GLN A 316 21.51 52.79 -20.02
CA GLN A 316 21.33 51.48 -20.63
C GLN A 316 22.50 51.13 -21.56
N VAL A 317 23.05 49.92 -21.39
CA VAL A 317 24.16 49.40 -22.23
C VAL A 317 23.84 48.11 -23.00
N LEU A 318 22.67 47.50 -22.78
CA LEU A 318 22.33 46.19 -23.38
C LEU A 318 21.57 46.30 -24.71
N TYR A 319 20.95 47.45 -25.02
CA TYR A 319 20.15 47.64 -26.22
C TYR A 319 20.77 48.73 -27.11
N ARG A 320 20.73 48.50 -28.42
CA ARG A 320 21.15 49.43 -29.47
C ARG A 320 20.06 49.57 -30.54
N PRO A 321 19.98 50.67 -31.29
CA PRO A 321 19.05 50.77 -32.41
C PRO A 321 19.37 49.73 -33.50
N CYS A 322 18.36 49.38 -34.30
CA CYS A 322 18.47 48.43 -35.41
C CYS A 322 19.29 49.03 -36.56
N ASP A 323 20.30 48.32 -37.07
CA ASP A 323 21.21 48.85 -38.12
C ASP A 323 20.64 48.74 -39.54
N ALA A 324 19.53 48.03 -39.74
CA ALA A 324 19.02 47.71 -41.08
C ALA A 324 18.43 48.91 -41.87
N SER A 325 18.06 50.01 -41.20
CA SER A 325 17.59 51.25 -41.85
C SER A 325 17.77 52.45 -40.92
N PRO A 326 18.20 53.64 -41.40
CA PRO A 326 18.39 54.84 -40.58
C PRO A 326 17.14 55.28 -39.80
N ASP A 327 15.95 54.95 -40.30
CA ASP A 327 14.67 55.33 -39.70
C ASP A 327 14.14 54.28 -38.70
N CYS A 328 14.88 53.20 -38.44
CA CYS A 328 14.45 52.12 -37.56
C CYS A 328 14.98 52.28 -36.13
N SER A 329 14.19 52.92 -35.27
CA SER A 329 14.52 53.16 -33.86
C SER A 329 14.21 51.98 -32.91
N ARG A 330 14.08 50.74 -33.43
CA ARG A 330 13.75 49.59 -32.58
C ARG A 330 14.98 49.09 -31.80
N PRO A 331 14.86 48.86 -30.48
CA PRO A 331 15.95 48.33 -29.67
C PRO A 331 16.22 46.86 -29.98
N VAL A 332 17.48 46.54 -30.26
CA VAL A 332 18.01 45.19 -30.46
C VAL A 332 19.06 44.92 -29.37
N LEU A 333 19.08 43.69 -28.85
CA LEU A 333 20.06 43.29 -27.83
C LEU A 333 21.46 43.22 -28.43
N GLN A 334 22.43 43.88 -27.81
CA GLN A 334 23.80 43.98 -28.32
C GLN A 334 24.55 42.64 -28.31
N ILE A 335 24.11 41.65 -27.52
CA ILE A 335 24.78 40.34 -27.34
C ILE A 335 24.42 39.33 -28.44
N LEU A 336 23.34 39.56 -29.20
CA LEU A 336 22.92 38.65 -30.27
C LEU A 336 23.68 39.01 -31.57
N GLU A 337 24.35 38.02 -32.17
CA GLU A 337 25.03 38.14 -33.46
C GLU A 337 23.99 38.27 -34.60
N GLY A 338 23.46 39.48 -34.78
CA GLY A 338 22.53 39.84 -35.84
C GLY A 338 22.16 41.34 -35.74
N PRO A 339 22.49 42.19 -36.72
CA PRO A 339 22.37 43.64 -36.58
C PRO A 339 20.97 44.21 -36.81
N SER A 340 19.95 43.34 -36.97
CA SER A 340 18.62 43.75 -37.41
C SER A 340 17.50 43.21 -36.51
N CYS A 341 16.42 43.99 -36.37
CA CYS A 341 15.24 43.57 -35.63
C CYS A 341 14.49 42.43 -36.36
N PRO A 342 13.55 41.71 -35.71
CA PRO A 342 12.83 40.58 -36.31
C PRO A 342 12.04 40.89 -37.60
N LEU A 343 11.77 42.17 -37.90
CA LEU A 343 11.16 42.58 -39.17
C LEU A 343 12.16 42.72 -40.31
N HIS A 344 13.45 42.82 -39.99
CA HIS A 344 14.55 43.04 -40.92
C HIS A 344 15.54 41.85 -40.91
N SER A 345 15.15 40.70 -40.36
CA SER A 345 15.90 39.45 -40.44
C SER A 345 15.46 38.66 -41.68
N THR A 346 16.40 38.28 -42.55
CA THR A 346 16.12 37.42 -43.70
C THR A 346 15.98 35.96 -43.26
N LEU A 347 14.86 35.32 -43.61
CA LEU A 347 14.63 33.89 -43.33
C LEU A 347 15.48 33.01 -44.28
N PRO A 348 16.09 31.91 -43.80
CA PRO A 348 16.81 30.98 -44.67
C PRO A 348 15.85 30.20 -45.59
N PRO A 349 16.30 29.79 -46.80
CA PRO A 349 15.44 29.12 -47.78
C PRO A 349 15.02 27.71 -47.31
N PRO A 350 13.80 27.25 -47.69
CA PRO A 350 13.27 25.97 -47.25
C PRO A 350 13.96 24.78 -47.92
N ILE A 351 14.26 23.74 -47.13
CA ILE A 351 14.85 22.47 -47.58
C ILE A 351 13.73 21.57 -48.13
N THR A 352 13.84 21.19 -49.40
CA THR A 352 12.95 20.27 -50.13
C THR A 352 13.19 18.81 -49.75
N VAL A 353 12.13 18.06 -49.42
CA VAL A 353 12.15 16.60 -49.25
C VAL A 353 11.34 15.96 -50.38
N GLU A 354 11.96 15.08 -51.16
CA GLU A 354 11.34 14.33 -52.25
C GLU A 354 10.38 13.24 -51.75
N SER A 355 9.27 13.04 -52.45
CA SER A 355 8.26 12.01 -52.19
C SER A 355 8.10 11.07 -53.39
N LYS A 356 7.80 9.80 -53.12
CA LYS A 356 7.31 8.78 -54.08
C LYS A 356 6.37 7.80 -53.36
N PRO A 357 5.43 7.13 -54.08
CA PRO A 357 4.02 7.47 -54.00
C PRO A 357 3.13 6.34 -53.43
N ILE A 358 1.90 6.69 -53.04
CA ILE A 358 0.80 5.79 -52.66
C ILE A 358 -0.34 6.02 -53.65
N VAL A 359 -0.97 4.93 -54.12
CA VAL A 359 -2.09 4.93 -55.08
C VAL A 359 -3.43 4.99 -54.34
N GLU A 360 -4.36 5.74 -54.93
CA GLU A 360 -5.65 6.23 -54.43
C GLU A 360 -6.78 5.18 -54.49
N GLU A 361 -7.76 5.31 -53.58
CA GLU A 361 -9.18 5.09 -53.89
C GLU A 361 -10.01 6.23 -53.28
N THR A 362 -10.97 6.71 -54.08
CA THR A 362 -11.68 7.99 -53.97
C THR A 362 -13.01 7.87 -53.23
N ILE A 363 -13.37 8.90 -52.44
CA ILE A 363 -14.74 9.13 -51.95
C ILE A 363 -15.14 10.55 -52.35
N ASN A 364 -16.20 10.65 -53.14
CA ASN A 364 -16.84 11.91 -53.53
C ASN A 364 -17.97 12.25 -52.55
N VAL A 365 -18.01 13.51 -52.11
CA VAL A 365 -19.14 14.17 -51.46
C VAL A 365 -19.56 15.33 -52.36
N VAL A 366 -20.87 15.49 -52.61
CA VAL A 366 -21.47 16.64 -53.29
C VAL A 366 -22.59 17.21 -52.39
N SER A 367 -22.70 18.53 -52.38
CA SER A 367 -23.48 19.39 -51.49
C SER A 367 -24.81 19.90 -52.09
N ASP A 368 -25.63 20.52 -51.23
CA ASP A 368 -26.58 21.65 -51.45
C ASP A 368 -27.88 21.36 -52.26
N GLU A 369 -29.12 21.79 -51.94
CA GLU A 369 -29.71 22.99 -51.28
C GLU A 369 -31.21 22.76 -50.86
N PRO A 370 -31.91 23.72 -50.22
CA PRO A 370 -33.18 23.57 -49.49
C PRO A 370 -34.44 24.12 -50.23
N ASP A 371 -35.67 23.73 -49.85
CA ASP A 371 -36.79 24.68 -49.62
C ASP A 371 -38.08 24.09 -49.01
N SER A 372 -38.79 24.99 -48.31
CA SER A 372 -40.16 25.04 -47.74
C SER A 372 -41.22 23.93 -47.94
N ASN A 373 -41.94 23.55 -46.86
CA ASN A 373 -43.33 23.99 -46.61
C ASN A 373 -43.93 23.51 -45.27
N LYS A 374 -44.84 24.33 -44.72
CA LYS A 374 -45.60 24.20 -43.47
C LYS A 374 -46.69 23.11 -43.56
N GLN A 375 -47.01 22.44 -42.44
CA GLN A 375 -48.33 22.51 -41.79
C GLN A 375 -48.42 21.65 -40.51
N VAL A 376 -49.41 22.02 -39.71
CA VAL A 376 -49.67 21.73 -38.29
C VAL A 376 -50.53 20.46 -38.14
N VAL A 377 -50.58 19.90 -36.93
CA VAL A 377 -51.76 19.36 -36.22
C VAL A 377 -51.64 17.88 -35.74
N GLU A 378 -51.88 17.75 -34.43
CA GLU A 378 -52.52 16.66 -33.64
C GLU A 378 -51.76 15.51 -32.95
N GLU A 379 -52.11 15.44 -31.67
CA GLU A 379 -51.95 14.37 -30.68
C GLU A 379 -52.51 13.02 -31.17
N GLN A 380 -51.95 11.91 -30.69
CA GLN A 380 -52.72 10.90 -29.95
C GLN A 380 -51.86 9.78 -29.35
N LYS A 381 -52.45 9.14 -28.33
CA LYS A 381 -51.89 8.25 -27.31
C LYS A 381 -51.55 6.83 -27.78
N SER A 382 -50.76 6.18 -26.92
CA SER A 382 -50.50 4.75 -26.65
C SER A 382 -51.48 3.70 -27.20
N PRO A 383 -51.06 2.41 -27.35
CA PRO A 383 -51.29 1.47 -26.23
C PRO A 383 -50.28 0.32 -26.03
N GLN A 384 -50.30 -0.19 -24.79
CA GLN A 384 -49.80 -1.48 -24.29
C GLN A 384 -50.72 -2.65 -24.68
N ILE A 385 -50.19 -3.89 -24.83
CA ILE A 385 -50.87 -5.19 -24.56
C ILE A 385 -49.73 -6.20 -24.22
N LYS A 386 -49.54 -6.83 -23.05
CA LYS A 386 -50.27 -7.78 -22.16
C LYS A 386 -50.38 -9.26 -22.63
N MET A 387 -49.77 -10.11 -21.78
CA MET A 387 -49.83 -11.57 -21.54
C MET A 387 -51.02 -12.40 -22.06
N GLU A 388 -50.76 -13.70 -22.33
CA GLU A 388 -51.50 -14.85 -21.77
C GLU A 388 -50.79 -16.21 -22.03
N ARG A 389 -51.40 -17.34 -21.61
CA ARG A 389 -50.82 -18.43 -20.76
C ARG A 389 -51.28 -19.84 -21.22
N ASN A 390 -50.74 -20.91 -20.58
CA ASN A 390 -51.20 -22.34 -20.47
C ASN A 390 -50.73 -23.34 -21.56
N ASN A 391 -50.54 -24.68 -21.39
CA ASN A 391 -50.31 -25.65 -20.28
C ASN A 391 -50.04 -27.07 -20.90
N LEU A 392 -49.25 -27.91 -20.18
CA LEU A 392 -49.34 -29.39 -19.92
C LEU A 392 -49.27 -30.54 -20.98
N GLY A 393 -48.44 -31.55 -20.61
CA GLY A 393 -48.55 -33.02 -20.84
C GLY A 393 -47.78 -33.62 -22.05
N GLN A 394 -47.19 -34.83 -22.09
CA GLN A 394 -46.73 -35.90 -21.16
C GLN A 394 -46.19 -37.07 -22.06
N GLU A 395 -45.09 -37.77 -21.70
CA GLU A 395 -44.70 -39.19 -21.97
C GLU A 395 -44.71 -39.75 -23.44
N ASP A 396 -43.69 -40.45 -23.98
CA ASP A 396 -43.19 -41.76 -23.54
C ASP A 396 -41.97 -42.29 -24.37
N ASN A 397 -41.28 -43.27 -23.76
CA ASN A 397 -40.57 -44.43 -24.34
C ASN A 397 -39.04 -44.51 -24.63
N ILE A 398 -38.54 -45.69 -24.24
CA ILE A 398 -37.20 -46.18 -23.91
C ILE A 398 -36.64 -47.06 -25.03
N SER A 399 -35.32 -47.05 -25.29
CA SER A 399 -34.51 -48.27 -25.54
C SER A 399 -33.00 -48.00 -25.73
N LEU A 400 -32.18 -48.63 -24.87
CA LEU A 400 -30.79 -49.10 -25.11
C LEU A 400 -30.86 -50.57 -25.61
N PRO A 401 -29.81 -51.30 -26.06
CA PRO A 401 -28.35 -51.05 -26.02
C PRO A 401 -27.52 -51.48 -27.28
N SER A 402 -26.20 -51.22 -27.30
CA SER A 402 -25.10 -52.22 -27.47
C SER A 402 -23.84 -51.71 -28.20
N CYS A 403 -22.70 -52.19 -27.70
CA CYS A 403 -21.30 -51.84 -28.02
C CYS A 403 -20.75 -52.46 -29.32
N SER A 404 -19.77 -51.76 -29.93
CA SER A 404 -18.51 -52.37 -30.44
C SER A 404 -17.44 -51.29 -30.72
N GLU A 405 -16.31 -51.36 -30.01
CA GLU A 405 -15.00 -50.72 -30.24
C GLU A 405 -14.09 -51.64 -31.11
N PRO A 406 -12.79 -51.35 -31.40
CA PRO A 406 -12.08 -50.12 -31.83
C PRO A 406 -11.03 -50.39 -32.98
N MET A 407 -10.29 -49.36 -33.45
CA MET A 407 -8.89 -49.38 -33.99
C MET A 407 -8.49 -47.94 -34.40
N GLN A 408 -7.68 -47.18 -33.66
CA GLN A 408 -6.20 -47.12 -33.51
C GLN A 408 -5.43 -46.42 -34.66
N GLU A 409 -4.82 -45.26 -34.35
CA GLU A 409 -3.42 -44.81 -34.60
C GLU A 409 -3.29 -43.33 -34.18
N GLU A 410 -2.79 -43.04 -32.97
CA GLU A 410 -1.39 -42.69 -32.62
C GLU A 410 -0.92 -41.28 -33.04
N VAL A 411 -0.86 -40.37 -32.06
CA VAL A 411 0.13 -39.28 -32.04
C VAL A 411 0.72 -39.18 -30.64
N GLU A 412 2.05 -39.35 -30.59
CA GLU A 412 2.88 -39.54 -29.41
C GLU A 412 2.96 -38.36 -28.44
N ALA A 413 3.11 -38.73 -27.17
CA ALA A 413 3.27 -37.87 -26.01
C ALA A 413 4.60 -37.10 -26.01
N ILE A 414 4.52 -35.77 -25.86
CA ILE A 414 5.64 -34.96 -25.39
C ILE A 414 5.55 -34.87 -23.87
N SER A 415 6.44 -35.60 -23.19
CA SER A 415 6.57 -35.61 -21.73
C SER A 415 6.79 -34.19 -21.17
N PRO A 416 5.96 -33.67 -20.25
CA PRO A 416 6.26 -32.43 -19.56
C PRO A 416 7.42 -32.66 -18.60
N LYS A 417 8.46 -31.83 -18.75
CA LYS A 417 9.56 -31.73 -17.79
C LYS A 417 8.96 -31.56 -16.39
N LYS A 418 9.31 -32.44 -15.45
CA LYS A 418 8.95 -32.38 -14.02
C LYS A 418 9.17 -30.95 -13.49
N SER A 419 8.11 -30.16 -13.50
CA SER A 419 8.00 -28.90 -12.77
C SER A 419 7.82 -29.25 -11.30
N ASN A 420 8.36 -28.42 -10.42
CA ASN A 420 8.09 -28.48 -8.99
C ASN A 420 6.62 -28.10 -8.73
N LEU A 421 5.70 -29.01 -9.05
CA LEU A 421 4.30 -28.90 -8.66
C LEU A 421 4.23 -28.89 -7.13
N ILE A 422 3.39 -28.01 -6.56
CA ILE A 422 3.12 -27.96 -5.12
C ILE A 422 2.31 -29.22 -4.77
N LYS A 423 3.00 -30.35 -4.57
CA LYS A 423 2.40 -31.56 -3.98
C LYS A 423 2.48 -31.41 -2.46
N THR A 424 1.34 -31.19 -1.80
CA THR A 424 1.31 -30.92 -0.35
C THR A 424 0.15 -31.63 0.35
N ASN A 425 0.50 -32.50 1.30
CA ASN A 425 -0.35 -32.96 2.39
C ASN A 425 -0.51 -31.82 3.43
N GLY A 426 -1.21 -30.74 3.06
CA GLY A 426 -1.53 -29.64 3.99
C GLY A 426 -2.80 -29.93 4.81
N PRO A 427 -3.14 -29.12 5.83
CA PRO A 427 -4.25 -29.38 6.74
C PRO A 427 -5.64 -29.15 6.11
N ILE A 428 -5.69 -28.50 4.95
CA ILE A 428 -6.93 -28.07 4.32
C ILE A 428 -7.50 -29.19 3.45
N LYS A 429 -8.69 -29.66 3.85
CA LYS A 429 -9.57 -30.46 3.00
C LYS A 429 -10.14 -29.58 1.89
N ASN A 430 -10.21 -30.13 0.67
CA ASN A 430 -10.78 -29.44 -0.50
C ASN A 430 -10.08 -28.10 -0.84
N LEU A 431 -8.75 -28.07 -0.76
CA LEU A 431 -7.97 -26.93 -1.24
C LEU A 431 -8.32 -26.64 -2.71
N ASN A 432 -8.38 -25.35 -3.06
CA ASN A 432 -8.55 -24.92 -4.44
C ASN A 432 -7.50 -25.59 -5.35
N PRO A 433 -7.92 -26.39 -6.36
CA PRO A 433 -6.99 -27.12 -7.21
C PRO A 433 -6.03 -26.20 -7.97
N HIS A 434 -6.46 -24.99 -8.31
CA HIS A 434 -5.63 -24.01 -9.03
C HIS A 434 -4.41 -23.58 -8.23
N ILE A 435 -4.43 -23.68 -6.90
CA ILE A 435 -3.27 -23.36 -6.05
C ILE A 435 -2.09 -24.30 -6.33
N GLN A 436 -2.35 -25.57 -6.66
CA GLN A 436 -1.29 -26.55 -6.92
C GLN A 436 -0.49 -26.25 -8.19
N ASP A 437 -1.13 -25.56 -9.14
CA ASP A 437 -0.56 -25.18 -10.43
C ASP A 437 0.11 -23.80 -10.41
N MET A 438 -0.06 -23.03 -9.32
CA MET A 438 0.56 -21.72 -9.18
C MET A 438 2.07 -21.84 -8.96
N LEU A 439 2.85 -21.03 -9.70
CA LEU A 439 4.31 -20.96 -9.54
C LEU A 439 4.72 -20.15 -8.30
N HIS A 440 3.96 -19.09 -8.02
CA HIS A 440 4.10 -18.23 -6.86
C HIS A 440 2.70 -17.80 -6.42
N ASP A 441 2.51 -17.60 -5.12
CA ASP A 441 1.29 -17.07 -4.52
C ASP A 441 1.64 -15.95 -3.54
N ASN A 442 1.01 -14.79 -3.75
CA ASN A 442 1.16 -13.59 -2.95
C ASN A 442 -0.04 -13.45 -2.01
N LEU A 443 0.21 -13.58 -0.71
CA LEU A 443 -0.75 -13.29 0.36
C LEU A 443 -0.73 -11.77 0.60
N TYR A 444 -1.38 -11.06 -0.31
CA TYR A 444 -1.28 -9.61 -0.47
C TYR A 444 -1.60 -8.84 0.82
N HIS A 445 -2.66 -9.22 1.53
CA HIS A 445 -3.11 -8.49 2.72
C HIS A 445 -2.28 -8.80 3.96
N LEU A 446 -1.48 -9.87 3.93
CA LEU A 446 -0.48 -10.20 4.94
C LEU A 446 0.93 -9.77 4.56
N SER A 447 1.16 -9.28 3.33
CA SER A 447 2.50 -9.00 2.78
C SER A 447 3.46 -10.19 2.85
N LEU A 448 2.94 -11.40 2.67
CA LEU A 448 3.71 -12.64 2.63
C LEU A 448 3.65 -13.23 1.23
N ASP A 449 4.76 -13.80 0.78
CA ASP A 449 4.83 -14.36 -0.57
C ASP A 449 5.67 -15.64 -0.58
N THR A 450 5.19 -16.66 -1.29
CA THR A 450 5.79 -18.01 -1.31
C THR A 450 7.18 -18.07 -1.98
N GLU A 451 7.56 -17.09 -2.81
CA GLU A 451 8.87 -17.03 -3.45
C GLU A 451 9.90 -16.35 -2.53
N THR A 452 9.48 -15.31 -1.82
CA THR A 452 10.34 -14.46 -0.98
C THR A 452 10.47 -14.93 0.46
N HIS A 453 9.46 -15.65 0.99
CA HIS A 453 9.41 -16.10 2.39
C HIS A 453 9.49 -17.62 2.49
N ASN A 454 10.22 -18.13 3.48
CA ASN A 454 10.23 -19.55 3.78
C ASN A 454 9.11 -19.88 4.78
N LEU A 455 7.88 -19.93 4.27
CA LEU A 455 6.67 -20.10 5.09
C LEU A 455 6.69 -21.39 5.93
N TYR A 456 7.31 -22.47 5.43
CA TYR A 456 7.51 -23.68 6.22
C TYR A 456 8.41 -23.40 7.43
N LYS A 457 9.60 -22.83 7.21
CA LYS A 457 10.54 -22.56 8.30
C LYS A 457 9.92 -21.65 9.37
N GLU A 458 9.14 -20.66 8.94
CA GLU A 458 8.57 -19.66 9.84
C GLU A 458 7.30 -20.12 10.58
N PHE A 459 6.45 -20.96 9.97
CA PHE A 459 5.11 -21.25 10.49
C PHE A 459 4.77 -22.74 10.68
N HIS A 460 5.64 -23.69 10.33
CA HIS A 460 5.33 -25.13 10.43
C HIS A 460 4.96 -25.62 11.84
N ASP A 461 5.42 -24.93 12.88
CA ASP A 461 5.21 -25.27 14.29
C ASP A 461 3.93 -24.66 14.88
N VAL A 462 3.18 -23.88 14.10
CA VAL A 462 1.90 -23.31 14.52
C VAL A 462 0.91 -24.44 14.82
N LYS A 463 0.25 -24.36 15.98
CA LYS A 463 -0.85 -25.26 16.38
C LYS A 463 -2.15 -24.51 16.63
N PHE A 464 -2.07 -23.23 16.98
CA PHE A 464 -3.24 -22.41 17.27
C PHE A 464 -3.20 -21.10 16.48
N VAL A 465 -4.34 -20.71 15.93
CA VAL A 465 -4.51 -19.39 15.29
C VAL A 465 -5.63 -18.66 16.02
N CYS A 466 -5.30 -17.58 16.71
CA CYS A 466 -6.24 -16.74 17.43
C CYS A 466 -6.52 -15.47 16.63
N MET A 467 -7.79 -15.20 16.36
CA MET A 467 -8.25 -14.11 15.51
C MET A 467 -9.16 -13.17 16.30
N GLY A 468 -9.01 -11.86 16.15
CA GLY A 468 -9.93 -10.87 16.75
C GLY A 468 -9.95 -9.55 15.99
N GLY A 469 -10.96 -8.72 16.24
CA GLY A 469 -11.18 -7.54 15.38
C GLY A 469 -10.08 -6.48 15.43
N ALA A 470 -9.84 -5.91 16.61
CA ALA A 470 -8.93 -4.77 16.77
C ALA A 470 -7.44 -5.19 16.80
N PRO A 471 -6.55 -4.54 16.03
CA PRO A 471 -5.11 -4.83 16.04
C PRO A 471 -4.47 -4.74 17.42
N ASN A 472 -4.72 -3.67 18.17
CA ASN A 472 -4.18 -3.50 19.52
C ASN A 472 -4.61 -4.64 20.47
N ARG A 473 -5.84 -5.14 20.34
CA ARG A 473 -6.31 -6.27 21.14
C ARG A 473 -5.55 -7.56 20.82
N MET A 474 -5.23 -7.79 19.55
CA MET A 474 -4.47 -8.98 19.13
C MET A 474 -2.98 -8.86 19.42
N LYS A 475 -2.41 -7.65 19.42
CA LYS A 475 -1.07 -7.36 19.95
C LYS A 475 -1.00 -7.65 21.45
N ASN A 476 -1.96 -7.14 22.22
CA ASN A 476 -2.04 -7.39 23.66
C ASN A 476 -2.22 -8.88 23.96
N PHE A 477 -3.05 -9.58 23.19
CA PHE A 477 -3.17 -11.03 23.29
C PHE A 477 -1.85 -11.77 22.99
N ALA A 478 -1.09 -11.30 22.00
CA ALA A 478 0.21 -11.88 21.65
C ALA A 478 1.22 -11.76 22.81
N HIS A 479 1.32 -10.58 23.43
CA HIS A 479 2.13 -10.41 24.64
C HIS A 479 1.61 -11.24 25.81
N PHE A 480 0.29 -11.27 26.01
CA PHE A 480 -0.33 -12.07 27.07
C PHE A 480 0.00 -13.56 26.91
N ILE A 481 -0.16 -14.13 25.71
CA ILE A 481 0.10 -15.55 25.48
C ILE A 481 1.61 -15.88 25.49
N GLN A 482 2.49 -14.96 25.07
CA GLN A 482 3.93 -15.10 25.20
C GLN A 482 4.33 -15.31 26.67
N ASN A 483 3.78 -14.50 27.56
CA ASN A 483 4.00 -14.59 29.00
C ASN A 483 3.41 -15.89 29.58
N GLN A 484 2.19 -16.25 29.19
CA GLN A 484 1.54 -17.49 29.64
C GLN A 484 2.29 -18.76 29.19
N LEU A 485 2.96 -18.73 28.05
CA LEU A 485 3.78 -19.83 27.54
C LEU A 485 5.21 -19.85 28.12
N CYS A 486 5.56 -18.88 28.97
CA CYS A 486 6.91 -18.69 29.51
C CYS A 486 7.99 -18.64 28.41
N LEU A 487 7.67 -17.98 27.28
CA LEU A 487 8.62 -17.75 26.21
C LEU A 487 9.57 -16.59 26.59
N PRO A 488 10.78 -16.52 26.03
CA PRO A 488 11.68 -15.40 26.27
C PRO A 488 11.00 -14.06 25.97
N GLU A 489 11.24 -13.06 26.80
CA GLU A 489 10.84 -11.67 26.55
C GLU A 489 11.63 -11.15 25.34
N SER A 490 11.04 -11.31 24.17
CA SER A 490 11.50 -10.73 22.91
C SER A 490 10.43 -9.79 22.41
N GLU A 491 10.85 -8.66 21.81
CA GLU A 491 9.94 -7.75 21.14
C GLU A 491 9.17 -8.49 20.02
N LEU A 492 7.83 -8.46 20.12
CA LEU A 492 6.96 -9.05 19.11
C LEU A 492 6.86 -8.10 17.92
N MET A 493 7.44 -8.50 16.80
CA MET A 493 7.31 -7.76 15.55
C MET A 493 6.02 -8.14 14.83
N ASP A 494 5.36 -7.15 14.25
CA ASP A 494 4.23 -7.37 13.36
C ASP A 494 4.71 -7.83 11.98
N ILE A 495 4.46 -9.11 11.67
CA ILE A 495 4.88 -9.78 10.44
C ILE A 495 4.18 -9.16 9.22
N SER A 496 2.94 -8.68 9.38
CA SER A 496 2.16 -8.07 8.30
C SER A 496 2.19 -6.55 8.29
N SER A 497 3.09 -5.92 9.06
CA SER A 497 3.24 -4.46 9.17
C SER A 497 3.30 -3.74 7.83
N LYS A 498 3.98 -4.33 6.83
CA LYS A 498 4.09 -3.77 5.48
C LYS A 498 2.77 -3.67 4.72
N ALA A 499 1.78 -4.50 5.06
CA ALA A 499 0.49 -4.50 4.39
C ALA A 499 -0.41 -3.35 4.89
N ASN A 500 -0.25 -2.95 6.15
CA ASN A 500 -1.11 -1.98 6.85
C ASN A 500 -2.62 -2.32 6.77
N ARG A 501 -2.96 -3.61 6.72
CA ARG A 501 -4.36 -4.12 6.68
C ARG A 501 -4.73 -4.93 7.91
N TYR A 502 -3.83 -5.82 8.32
CA TYR A 502 -3.94 -6.65 9.51
C TYR A 502 -2.62 -6.58 10.28
N CYS A 503 -2.66 -6.90 11.58
CA CYS A 503 -1.48 -7.25 12.36
C CYS A 503 -1.37 -8.78 12.49
N LEU A 504 -0.15 -9.30 12.46
CA LEU A 504 0.14 -10.72 12.57
C LEU A 504 1.36 -10.92 13.48
N TYR A 505 1.15 -11.57 14.62
CA TYR A 505 2.19 -11.89 15.59
C TYR A 505 2.30 -13.39 15.78
N LYS A 506 3.52 -13.90 15.93
CA LYS A 506 3.79 -15.31 16.23
C LYS A 506 4.46 -15.45 17.60
N CYS A 507 3.87 -16.27 18.46
CA CYS A 507 4.35 -16.54 19.82
C CYS A 507 4.45 -18.07 20.01
N GLY A 508 5.63 -18.63 19.74
CA GLY A 508 5.82 -20.09 19.74
C GLY A 508 4.84 -20.77 18.78
N PRO A 509 4.00 -21.73 19.23
CA PRO A 509 3.02 -22.43 18.40
C PRO A 509 1.69 -21.65 18.22
N VAL A 510 1.60 -20.40 18.69
CA VAL A 510 0.38 -19.57 18.59
C VAL A 510 0.59 -18.45 17.58
N LEU A 511 -0.35 -18.30 16.64
CA LEU A 511 -0.44 -17.18 15.72
C LEU A 511 -1.57 -16.26 16.19
N SER A 512 -1.29 -14.99 16.44
CA SER A 512 -2.27 -13.96 16.83
C SER A 512 -2.47 -12.98 15.69
N VAL A 513 -3.70 -12.81 15.22
CA VAL A 513 -3.98 -12.04 14.00
C VAL A 513 -5.23 -11.18 14.11
N SER A 514 -5.19 -9.94 13.64
CA SER A 514 -6.39 -9.10 13.56
C SER A 514 -7.19 -9.38 12.30
N HIS A 515 -8.52 -9.23 12.35
CA HIS A 515 -9.38 -9.41 11.17
C HIS A 515 -10.29 -8.22 10.83
N GLY A 516 -10.20 -7.09 11.54
CA GLY A 516 -11.10 -5.95 11.32
C GLY A 516 -12.55 -6.26 11.73
N MET A 517 -13.52 -5.70 11.01
CA MET A 517 -14.95 -5.88 11.29
C MET A 517 -15.70 -6.39 10.06
N GLY A 518 -16.69 -7.25 10.30
CA GLY A 518 -17.60 -7.77 9.30
C GLY A 518 -17.06 -8.96 8.50
N VAL A 519 -18.01 -9.69 7.92
CA VAL A 519 -17.80 -10.84 7.04
C VAL A 519 -16.78 -10.57 5.91
N PRO A 520 -16.84 -9.45 5.15
CA PRO A 520 -15.89 -9.20 4.07
C PRO A 520 -14.43 -9.16 4.58
N SER A 521 -14.18 -8.48 5.70
CA SER A 521 -12.84 -8.33 6.25
C SER A 521 -12.28 -9.65 6.79
N ILE A 522 -13.06 -10.43 7.54
CA ILE A 522 -12.57 -11.72 8.06
C ILE A 522 -12.40 -12.77 6.94
N SER A 523 -13.21 -12.72 5.89
CA SER A 523 -13.11 -13.68 4.77
C SER A 523 -11.79 -13.57 4.01
N ILE A 524 -11.29 -12.35 3.78
CA ILE A 524 -9.97 -12.10 3.18
C ILE A 524 -8.89 -12.73 4.04
N LEU A 525 -8.91 -12.45 5.35
CA LEU A 525 -7.94 -12.99 6.29
C LEU A 525 -7.96 -14.52 6.31
N LEU A 526 -9.15 -15.12 6.43
CA LEU A 526 -9.30 -16.57 6.48
C LEU A 526 -8.74 -17.24 5.23
N HIS A 527 -8.98 -16.68 4.05
CA HIS A 527 -8.38 -17.18 2.81
C HIS A 527 -6.85 -17.19 2.86
N GLU A 528 -6.23 -16.06 3.22
CA GLU A 528 -4.77 -15.95 3.21
C GLU A 528 -4.11 -16.75 4.34
N VAL A 529 -4.66 -16.72 5.55
CA VAL A 529 -4.16 -17.52 6.67
C VAL A 529 -4.29 -19.01 6.39
N PHE A 530 -5.37 -19.47 5.78
CA PHE A 530 -5.52 -20.89 5.44
C PHE A 530 -4.50 -21.30 4.38
N LYS A 531 -4.29 -20.51 3.34
CA LYS A 531 -3.20 -20.74 2.37
C LYS A 531 -1.83 -20.75 3.06
N LEU A 532 -1.56 -19.82 3.98
CA LEU A 532 -0.34 -19.79 4.78
C LEU A 532 -0.11 -21.11 5.54
N LEU A 533 -1.11 -21.58 6.30
CA LEU A 533 -1.04 -22.84 7.04
C LEU A 533 -0.79 -24.03 6.11
N HIS A 534 -1.38 -24.01 4.91
CA HIS A 534 -1.17 -25.01 3.88
C HIS A 534 0.27 -25.01 3.36
N TYR A 535 0.83 -23.86 2.96
CA TYR A 535 2.21 -23.77 2.51
C TYR A 535 3.22 -24.10 3.61
N ALA A 536 2.89 -23.74 4.85
CA ALA A 536 3.67 -24.07 6.03
C ALA A 536 3.56 -25.56 6.44
N LYS A 537 2.69 -26.34 5.79
CA LYS A 537 2.43 -27.76 6.07
C LYS A 537 2.05 -28.05 7.53
N VAL A 538 1.37 -27.09 8.15
CA VAL A 538 0.90 -27.20 9.53
C VAL A 538 -0.04 -28.40 9.67
N GLN A 539 0.08 -29.15 10.76
CA GLN A 539 -0.72 -30.34 11.02
C GLN A 539 -1.78 -30.07 12.09
N ASN A 540 -3.04 -30.35 11.76
CA ASN A 540 -4.20 -30.24 12.66
C ASN A 540 -4.26 -28.94 13.49
N PRO A 541 -4.18 -27.75 12.86
CA PRO A 541 -4.30 -26.50 13.60
C PRO A 541 -5.71 -26.33 14.19
N ILE A 542 -5.81 -25.55 15.27
CA ILE A 542 -7.08 -25.09 15.84
C ILE A 542 -7.17 -23.58 15.68
N CYS A 543 -8.26 -23.11 15.08
CA CYS A 543 -8.56 -21.69 14.95
C CYS A 543 -9.50 -21.25 16.08
N LEU A 544 -9.23 -20.12 16.71
CA LEU A 544 -10.06 -19.52 17.75
C LEU A 544 -10.39 -18.08 17.37
N ARG A 545 -11.67 -17.76 17.30
CA ARG A 545 -12.16 -16.39 17.20
C ARG A 545 -12.40 -15.85 18.61
N ILE A 546 -11.77 -14.72 18.92
CA ILE A 546 -11.81 -14.05 20.22
C ILE A 546 -12.43 -12.66 20.01
N GLY A 547 -13.69 -12.49 20.41
CA GLY A 547 -14.51 -11.36 20.00
C GLY A 547 -15.33 -10.68 21.09
N THR A 548 -16.09 -9.69 20.65
CA THR A 548 -17.09 -8.96 21.44
C THR A 548 -18.45 -9.13 20.77
N SER A 549 -19.53 -8.99 21.52
CA SER A 549 -20.89 -9.21 21.02
C SER A 549 -21.93 -8.46 21.85
N GLY A 550 -23.14 -8.31 21.31
CA GLY A 550 -24.33 -7.96 22.10
C GLY A 550 -24.96 -9.23 22.68
N GLY A 551 -25.18 -9.30 23.98
CA GLY A 551 -25.85 -10.42 24.63
C GLY A 551 -27.36 -10.34 24.50
N ILE A 552 -28.03 -11.51 24.50
CA ILE A 552 -29.50 -11.63 24.54
C ILE A 552 -29.86 -12.34 25.84
N GLY A 553 -30.47 -11.62 26.79
CA GLY A 553 -30.87 -12.19 28.08
C GLY A 553 -29.68 -12.59 28.95
N LEU A 554 -28.51 -11.97 28.74
CA LEU A 554 -27.28 -12.22 29.48
C LEU A 554 -26.76 -10.94 30.10
N GLU A 555 -26.22 -11.04 31.31
CA GLU A 555 -25.50 -9.95 31.95
C GLU A 555 -24.27 -9.53 31.12
N PRO A 556 -24.00 -8.23 30.96
CA PRO A 556 -22.78 -7.74 30.34
C PRO A 556 -21.52 -8.31 31.01
N GLY A 557 -20.51 -8.60 30.18
CA GLY A 557 -19.28 -9.27 30.57
C GLY A 557 -19.35 -10.81 30.52
N THR A 558 -20.51 -11.41 30.26
CA THR A 558 -20.63 -12.87 30.12
C THR A 558 -19.93 -13.35 28.86
N ILE A 559 -19.20 -14.47 28.95
CA ILE A 559 -18.61 -15.13 27.78
C ILE A 559 -19.63 -16.09 27.16
N VAL A 560 -19.83 -16.00 25.86
CA VAL A 560 -20.54 -17.00 25.07
C VAL A 560 -19.52 -17.80 24.25
N VAL A 561 -19.50 -19.11 24.45
CA VAL A 561 -18.82 -20.06 23.57
C VAL A 561 -19.86 -20.58 22.57
N SER A 562 -19.69 -20.24 21.30
CA SER A 562 -20.69 -20.52 20.27
C SER A 562 -20.76 -22.01 19.95
N ASP A 563 -21.93 -22.63 20.09
CA ASP A 563 -22.14 -24.03 19.71
C ASP A 563 -22.81 -24.21 18.35
N LYS A 564 -23.54 -23.20 17.91
CA LYS A 564 -24.10 -23.05 16.57
C LYS A 564 -23.93 -21.61 16.12
N CYS A 565 -23.90 -21.42 14.81
CA CYS A 565 -23.92 -20.11 14.20
C CYS A 565 -25.08 -20.03 13.18
N VAL A 566 -25.79 -18.91 13.22
CA VAL A 566 -26.85 -18.57 12.26
C VAL A 566 -26.61 -17.18 11.68
N ASN A 567 -27.11 -16.92 10.48
CA ASN A 567 -27.08 -15.58 9.86
C ASN A 567 -28.26 -14.72 10.38
N GLY A 568 -28.37 -13.48 9.88
CA GLY A 568 -29.48 -12.57 10.24
C GLY A 568 -30.89 -13.09 9.90
N MET A 569 -30.99 -14.09 9.03
CA MET A 569 -32.25 -14.77 8.68
C MET A 569 -32.53 -16.01 9.54
N LEU A 570 -31.66 -16.31 10.52
CA LEU A 570 -31.68 -17.51 11.38
C LEU A 570 -31.34 -18.82 10.67
N ASP A 571 -30.81 -18.76 9.44
CA ASP A 571 -30.32 -19.94 8.74
C ASP A 571 -28.90 -20.27 9.19
N SER A 572 -28.61 -21.56 9.38
CA SER A 572 -27.26 -22.03 9.75
C SER A 572 -26.33 -22.12 8.54
N CYS A 573 -26.24 -21.03 7.77
CA CYS A 573 -25.28 -20.91 6.68
C CYS A 573 -24.76 -19.51 6.44
N HIS A 574 -23.60 -19.47 5.81
CA HIS A 574 -22.95 -18.27 5.32
C HIS A 574 -23.25 -18.13 3.82
N GLU A 575 -24.07 -17.15 3.46
CA GLU A 575 -24.40 -16.84 2.06
C GLU A 575 -23.32 -15.96 1.43
N VAL A 576 -22.87 -16.33 0.23
CA VAL A 576 -21.92 -15.57 -0.57
C VAL A 576 -22.40 -15.52 -2.02
N ALA A 577 -22.35 -14.35 -2.63
CA ALA A 577 -22.54 -14.21 -4.07
C ALA A 577 -21.29 -14.68 -4.82
N THR A 578 -21.37 -15.82 -5.50
CA THR A 578 -20.29 -16.37 -6.33
C THR A 578 -20.72 -16.38 -7.79
N LEU A 579 -20.05 -15.59 -8.63
CA LEU A 579 -20.34 -15.48 -10.06
C LEU A 579 -21.83 -15.18 -10.35
N GLY A 580 -22.42 -14.25 -9.59
CA GLY A 580 -23.83 -13.86 -9.71
C GLY A 580 -24.83 -14.87 -9.14
N LYS A 581 -24.39 -15.94 -8.49
CA LYS A 581 -25.25 -16.94 -7.84
C LYS A 581 -25.10 -16.90 -6.33
N LYS A 582 -26.21 -17.00 -5.61
CA LYS A 582 -26.20 -17.19 -4.15
C LYS A 582 -25.70 -18.59 -3.83
N VAL A 583 -24.63 -18.68 -3.06
CA VAL A 583 -24.07 -19.94 -2.57
C VAL A 583 -24.12 -19.90 -1.05
N CYS A 584 -24.70 -20.94 -0.44
CA CYS A 584 -24.86 -21.06 1.01
C CYS A 584 -23.90 -22.14 1.53
N HIS A 585 -22.96 -21.72 2.39
CA HIS A 585 -21.96 -22.60 3.00
C HIS A 585 -22.37 -22.95 4.44
N PRO A 586 -22.49 -24.24 4.82
CA PRO A 586 -22.94 -24.62 6.17
C PRO A 586 -22.05 -24.09 7.30
N CYS A 587 -22.65 -23.53 8.35
CA CYS A 587 -21.95 -22.99 9.52
C CYS A 587 -21.85 -24.04 10.65
N ILE A 588 -21.05 -25.09 10.45
CA ILE A 588 -20.93 -26.21 11.40
C ILE A 588 -19.76 -25.97 12.36
N ILE A 589 -20.02 -26.09 13.67
CA ILE A 589 -19.03 -25.94 14.75
C ILE A 589 -18.74 -27.31 15.40
N ASP A 590 -17.47 -27.61 15.66
CA ASP A 590 -17.03 -28.84 16.33
C ASP A 590 -17.47 -28.84 17.80
N GLN A 591 -18.42 -29.73 18.12
CA GLN A 591 -19.01 -29.82 19.46
C GLN A 591 -18.03 -30.33 20.52
N THR A 592 -17.04 -31.13 20.13
CA THR A 592 -15.99 -31.61 21.05
C THR A 592 -15.13 -30.43 21.47
N LEU A 593 -14.70 -29.61 20.50
CA LEU A 593 -13.92 -28.40 20.77
C LEU A 593 -14.69 -27.42 21.66
N VAL A 594 -15.99 -27.22 21.42
CA VAL A 594 -16.84 -26.36 22.26
C VAL A 594 -16.86 -26.87 23.71
N ASN A 595 -17.07 -28.18 23.91
CA ASN A 595 -17.07 -28.78 25.24
C ASN A 595 -15.70 -28.65 25.92
N ASP A 596 -14.61 -28.83 25.19
CA ASP A 596 -13.24 -28.69 25.71
C ASP A 596 -12.96 -27.25 26.16
N ILE A 597 -13.36 -26.25 25.38
CA ILE A 597 -13.24 -24.83 25.74
C ILE A 597 -14.08 -24.53 26.98
N VAL A 598 -15.36 -24.93 27.00
CA VAL A 598 -16.25 -24.70 28.15
C VAL A 598 -15.71 -25.39 29.41
N SER A 599 -15.11 -26.57 29.30
CA SER A 599 -14.49 -27.27 30.44
C SER A 599 -13.33 -26.51 31.09
N CYS A 600 -12.72 -25.56 30.37
CA CYS A 600 -11.65 -24.72 30.90
C CYS A 600 -12.17 -23.58 31.78
N ALA A 601 -13.48 -23.33 31.78
CA ALA A 601 -14.09 -22.20 32.47
C ALA A 601 -14.24 -22.37 33.99
N SER A 602 -14.09 -23.58 34.55
CA SER A 602 -14.42 -23.90 35.95
C SER A 602 -13.80 -22.96 36.99
N ASP A 603 -12.57 -22.51 36.76
CA ASP A 603 -11.80 -21.70 37.72
C ASP A 603 -11.74 -20.21 37.33
N LEU A 604 -12.56 -19.78 36.37
CA LEU A 604 -12.65 -18.39 35.96
C LEU A 604 -13.70 -17.66 36.81
N GLN A 605 -13.38 -16.43 37.22
CA GLN A 605 -14.25 -15.61 38.09
C GLN A 605 -15.36 -14.86 37.30
N PHE A 606 -15.72 -15.35 36.12
CA PHE A 606 -16.74 -14.74 35.28
C PHE A 606 -17.59 -15.80 34.58
N PRO A 607 -18.87 -15.50 34.30
CA PRO A 607 -19.77 -16.48 33.72
C PRO A 607 -19.37 -16.81 32.28
N VAL A 608 -19.35 -18.10 31.98
CA VAL A 608 -19.14 -18.66 30.65
C VAL A 608 -20.35 -19.54 30.33
N VAL A 609 -21.05 -19.23 29.24
CA VAL A 609 -22.21 -19.96 28.77
C VAL A 609 -21.95 -20.51 27.38
N ARG A 610 -22.58 -21.65 27.10
CA ARG A 610 -22.70 -22.19 25.74
C ARG A 610 -23.97 -21.64 25.10
N GLY A 611 -23.92 -21.25 23.83
CA GLY A 611 -25.12 -20.77 23.14
C GLY A 611 -24.96 -20.56 21.65
N THR A 612 -26.08 -20.36 20.95
CA THR A 612 -26.08 -20.04 19.52
C THR A 612 -25.72 -18.57 19.32
N THR A 613 -24.91 -18.29 18.30
CA THR A 613 -24.52 -16.93 17.92
C THR A 613 -25.16 -16.55 16.60
N MET A 614 -25.76 -15.36 16.54
CA MET A 614 -26.21 -14.76 15.29
C MET A 614 -25.13 -13.83 14.74
N ALA A 615 -24.76 -14.03 13.48
CA ALA A 615 -23.83 -13.17 12.76
C ALA A 615 -24.58 -12.30 11.74
N THR A 616 -24.37 -10.98 11.77
CA THR A 616 -25.02 -10.00 10.90
C THR A 616 -24.01 -9.27 10.02
N ASP A 617 -24.44 -8.81 8.86
CA ASP A 617 -23.58 -8.03 7.95
C ASP A 617 -23.57 -6.53 8.27
N ASP A 618 -24.53 -6.08 9.08
CA ASP A 618 -24.65 -4.70 9.55
C ASP A 618 -24.77 -4.66 11.08
N PHE A 619 -24.20 -3.61 11.69
CA PHE A 619 -24.17 -3.43 13.14
C PHE A 619 -25.47 -2.84 13.70
N TYR A 620 -26.16 -1.99 12.94
CA TYR A 620 -27.32 -1.24 13.40
C TYR A 620 -28.63 -1.94 13.05
N GLU A 621 -29.10 -1.78 11.81
CA GLU A 621 -30.33 -2.37 11.29
C GLU A 621 -30.26 -3.89 11.27
N GLY A 622 -29.11 -4.45 10.87
CA GLY A 622 -28.89 -5.89 10.86
C GLY A 622 -29.03 -6.53 12.26
N GLN A 623 -28.77 -5.78 13.33
CA GLN A 623 -28.92 -6.23 14.71
C GLN A 623 -30.18 -5.68 15.40
N GLY A 624 -31.06 -4.98 14.67
CA GLY A 624 -32.28 -4.38 15.20
C GLY A 624 -32.03 -3.29 16.25
N ARG A 625 -30.98 -2.46 16.09
CA ARG A 625 -30.69 -1.34 17.00
C ARG A 625 -31.52 -0.11 16.66
N LEU A 626 -31.87 0.71 17.65
CA LEU A 626 -32.67 1.93 17.44
C LEU A 626 -31.82 3.21 17.40
N ASP A 627 -30.50 3.07 17.50
CA ASP A 627 -29.53 4.16 17.64
C ASP A 627 -28.66 4.36 16.40
N GLY A 628 -29.11 3.86 15.25
CA GLY A 628 -28.48 4.06 13.95
C GLY A 628 -28.94 5.36 13.27
N ALA A 629 -28.27 5.72 12.18
CA ALA A 629 -28.68 6.87 11.35
C ALA A 629 -30.02 6.64 10.62
N PHE A 630 -30.33 5.37 10.31
CA PHE A 630 -31.57 4.92 9.70
C PHE A 630 -32.23 3.88 10.60
N CYS A 631 -33.56 3.89 10.67
CA CYS A 631 -34.34 2.96 11.48
C CYS A 631 -35.79 2.91 10.99
N ASP A 632 -36.12 1.90 10.19
CA ASP A 632 -37.45 1.71 9.60
C ASP A 632 -38.37 0.79 10.43
N TYR A 633 -38.01 0.52 11.69
CA TYR A 633 -38.75 -0.33 12.60
C TYR A 633 -38.88 0.29 14.00
N SER A 634 -39.90 -0.13 14.75
CA SER A 634 -40.16 0.37 16.09
C SER A 634 -39.40 -0.40 17.18
N ALA A 635 -39.41 0.13 18.41
CA ALA A 635 -38.93 -0.61 19.57
C ALA A 635 -39.69 -1.93 19.79
N HIS A 636 -40.99 -1.96 19.48
CA HIS A 636 -41.79 -3.18 19.58
C HIS A 636 -41.34 -4.25 18.59
N ASP A 637 -41.03 -3.87 17.35
CA ASP A 637 -40.52 -4.78 16.32
C ASP A 637 -39.16 -5.35 16.73
N LYS A 638 -38.26 -4.49 17.22
CA LYS A 638 -36.98 -4.90 17.82
C LYS A 638 -37.18 -5.94 18.91
N PHE A 639 -38.05 -5.67 19.90
CA PHE A 639 -38.26 -6.59 21.02
C PHE A 639 -38.86 -7.92 20.58
N THR A 640 -39.79 -7.88 19.63
CA THR A 640 -40.37 -9.09 19.02
C THR A 640 -39.29 -9.92 18.33
N PHE A 641 -38.39 -9.28 17.60
CA PHE A 641 -37.24 -9.94 16.97
C PHE A 641 -36.27 -10.52 18.00
N LEU A 642 -35.83 -9.74 18.99
CA LEU A 642 -34.92 -10.22 20.04
C LEU A 642 -35.52 -11.38 20.84
N LYS A 643 -36.83 -11.36 21.09
CA LYS A 643 -37.53 -12.47 21.74
C LYS A 643 -37.51 -13.73 20.88
N LYS A 644 -37.77 -13.59 19.58
CA LYS A 644 -37.62 -14.70 18.62
C LYS A 644 -36.21 -15.28 18.63
N LEU A 645 -35.16 -14.44 18.70
CA LEU A 645 -33.77 -14.90 18.80
C LEU A 645 -33.55 -15.72 20.08
N GLU A 646 -34.04 -15.23 21.22
CA GLU A 646 -33.96 -15.93 22.51
C GLU A 646 -34.66 -17.30 22.46
N ASP A 647 -35.86 -17.36 21.89
CA ASP A 647 -36.65 -18.59 21.73
C ASP A 647 -35.95 -19.61 20.80
N CYS A 648 -35.16 -19.13 19.83
CA CYS A 648 -34.28 -19.96 18.99
C CYS A 648 -32.96 -20.35 19.68
N GLY A 649 -32.73 -19.96 20.93
CA GLY A 649 -31.52 -20.29 21.69
C GLY A 649 -30.31 -19.41 21.36
N VAL A 650 -30.50 -18.29 20.65
CA VAL A 650 -29.45 -17.31 20.40
C VAL A 650 -29.11 -16.60 21.70
N LYS A 651 -27.83 -16.54 22.04
CA LYS A 651 -27.32 -15.91 23.26
C LYS A 651 -26.53 -14.64 23.01
N ASN A 652 -26.02 -14.45 21.80
CA ASN A 652 -25.33 -13.23 21.42
C ASN A 652 -25.38 -12.95 19.91
N ILE A 653 -25.05 -11.70 19.56
CA ILE A 653 -25.04 -11.14 18.21
C ILE A 653 -23.68 -10.50 17.92
N GLU A 654 -23.07 -10.83 16.79
CA GLU A 654 -21.80 -10.28 16.29
C GLU A 654 -21.78 -10.31 14.74
N MET A 655 -20.62 -10.15 14.07
CA MET A 655 -20.59 -9.86 12.63
C MET A 655 -19.65 -10.75 11.79
N GLU A 656 -19.15 -11.87 12.31
CA GLU A 656 -18.10 -12.65 11.64
C GLU A 656 -18.20 -14.17 11.84
N ALA A 657 -18.99 -14.63 12.80
CA ALA A 657 -19.06 -16.04 13.19
C ALA A 657 -19.52 -16.94 12.03
N SER A 658 -20.41 -16.44 11.16
CA SER A 658 -20.94 -17.22 10.02
C SER A 658 -19.82 -17.58 9.04
N ALA A 659 -19.05 -16.58 8.58
CA ALA A 659 -17.90 -16.78 7.72
C ALA A 659 -16.85 -17.66 8.41
N PHE A 660 -16.51 -17.37 9.67
CA PHE A 660 -15.52 -18.16 10.40
C PHE A 660 -15.89 -19.64 10.52
N ALA A 661 -17.13 -19.94 10.91
CA ALA A 661 -17.62 -21.31 11.05
C ALA A 661 -17.65 -22.04 9.71
N ALA A 662 -18.17 -21.40 8.66
CA ALA A 662 -18.25 -21.97 7.32
C ALA A 662 -16.86 -22.28 6.73
N PHE A 663 -15.89 -21.37 6.91
CA PHE A 663 -14.52 -21.59 6.46
C PHE A 663 -13.84 -22.75 7.20
N CYS A 664 -13.93 -22.78 8.54
CA CYS A 664 -13.36 -23.86 9.35
C CYS A 664 -13.96 -25.21 8.96
N HIS A 665 -15.29 -25.29 8.82
CA HIS A 665 -15.96 -26.51 8.38
C HIS A 665 -15.48 -26.95 6.99
N ARG A 666 -15.48 -26.03 6.02
CA ARG A 666 -15.10 -26.31 4.63
C ARG A 666 -13.64 -26.76 4.50
N SER A 667 -12.73 -26.18 5.28
CA SER A 667 -11.30 -26.55 5.28
C SER A 667 -11.02 -27.80 6.12
N GLY A 668 -11.95 -28.24 6.96
CA GLY A 668 -11.73 -29.32 7.92
C GLY A 668 -10.85 -28.93 9.11
N ILE A 669 -10.53 -27.64 9.27
CA ILE A 669 -9.81 -27.10 10.43
C ILE A 669 -10.79 -26.89 11.57
N LYS A 670 -10.43 -27.30 12.78
CA LYS A 670 -11.30 -27.11 13.95
C LYS A 670 -11.34 -25.63 14.32
N GLY A 671 -12.54 -25.07 14.47
CA GLY A 671 -12.78 -23.66 14.80
C GLY A 671 -13.63 -23.50 16.05
N GLY A 672 -13.20 -22.65 16.99
CA GLY A 672 -13.98 -22.25 18.17
C GLY A 672 -14.22 -20.75 18.20
N ILE A 673 -15.36 -20.31 18.73
CA ILE A 673 -15.75 -18.89 18.82
C ILE A 673 -16.03 -18.55 20.27
N ILE A 674 -15.34 -17.54 20.79
CA ILE A 674 -15.38 -17.11 22.18
C ILE A 674 -15.58 -15.60 22.20
N CYS A 675 -16.79 -15.17 22.57
CA CYS A 675 -17.14 -13.76 22.56
C CYS A 675 -17.60 -13.29 23.95
N VAL A 676 -17.17 -12.10 24.37
CA VAL A 676 -17.76 -11.44 25.54
C VAL A 676 -18.98 -10.61 25.13
N THR A 677 -20.02 -10.59 25.96
CA THR A 677 -21.17 -9.69 25.79
C THR A 677 -20.83 -8.32 26.37
N LEU A 678 -21.05 -7.23 25.63
CA LEU A 678 -20.76 -5.87 26.12
C LEU A 678 -22.03 -5.15 26.62
N VAL A 679 -23.18 -5.61 26.16
CA VAL A 679 -24.49 -5.03 26.49
C VAL A 679 -25.53 -6.14 26.44
N ASN A 680 -26.55 -6.08 27.29
CA ASN A 680 -27.76 -6.90 27.13
C ASN A 680 -28.74 -6.16 26.21
N ARG A 681 -28.93 -6.67 24.99
CA ARG A 681 -29.75 -6.02 23.95
C ARG A 681 -31.23 -5.91 24.31
N ILE A 682 -31.71 -6.71 25.27
CA ILE A 682 -33.05 -6.61 25.85
C ILE A 682 -33.19 -5.34 26.70
N ASN A 683 -32.11 -4.84 27.30
CA ASN A 683 -32.16 -3.69 28.21
C ASN A 683 -31.79 -2.38 27.52
N GLY A 684 -31.15 -2.43 26.35
CA GLY A 684 -30.75 -1.25 25.61
C GLY A 684 -29.81 -1.56 24.44
N ASP A 685 -29.51 -0.54 23.64
CA ASP A 685 -28.55 -0.67 22.54
C ASP A 685 -27.17 -0.13 22.95
N GLN A 686 -27.12 1.09 23.50
CA GLN A 686 -25.88 1.79 23.83
C GLN A 686 -25.03 1.06 24.89
N ILE A 687 -23.72 1.13 24.70
CA ILE A 687 -22.75 0.62 25.68
C ILE A 687 -22.48 1.76 26.67
N THR A 688 -22.99 1.63 27.89
CA THR A 688 -22.96 2.70 28.90
C THR A 688 -21.88 2.52 29.97
N GLN A 689 -21.12 1.42 29.90
CA GLN A 689 -20.10 1.07 30.89
C GLN A 689 -18.79 1.84 30.63
N SER A 690 -18.00 2.05 31.69
CA SER A 690 -16.73 2.76 31.57
C SER A 690 -15.71 2.00 30.71
N LYS A 691 -14.79 2.74 30.09
CA LYS A 691 -13.68 2.20 29.27
C LYS A 691 -12.88 1.13 30.01
N SER A 692 -12.59 1.34 31.30
CA SER A 692 -11.86 0.37 32.15
C SER A 692 -12.62 -0.96 32.34
N VAL A 693 -13.94 -0.91 32.51
CA VAL A 693 -14.78 -2.11 32.61
C VAL A 693 -14.81 -2.85 31.27
N LEU A 694 -14.96 -2.12 30.16
CA LEU A 694 -14.96 -2.71 28.82
C LEU A 694 -13.62 -3.37 28.47
N GLU A 695 -12.50 -2.74 28.83
CA GLU A 695 -11.16 -3.32 28.67
C GLU A 695 -11.01 -4.62 29.48
N ALA A 696 -11.45 -4.62 30.74
CA ALA A 696 -11.44 -5.82 31.58
C ALA A 696 -12.31 -6.95 30.98
N TRP A 697 -13.48 -6.61 30.42
CA TRP A 697 -14.34 -7.59 29.74
C TRP A 697 -13.73 -8.11 28.45
N GLN A 698 -13.11 -7.26 27.64
CA GLN A 698 -12.40 -7.65 26.41
C GLN A 698 -11.20 -8.58 26.68
N HIS A 699 -10.68 -8.59 27.90
CA HIS A 699 -9.64 -9.52 28.33
C HIS A 699 -10.18 -10.92 28.71
N ARG A 700 -11.46 -11.06 29.07
CA ARG A 700 -12.05 -12.36 29.49
C ARG A 700 -11.99 -13.45 28.40
N PRO A 701 -12.34 -13.18 27.11
CA PRO A 701 -12.19 -14.16 26.04
C PRO A 701 -10.73 -14.63 25.85
N GLN A 702 -9.78 -13.71 26.01
CA GLN A 702 -8.35 -13.98 25.89
C GLN A 702 -7.86 -14.91 27.00
N GLN A 703 -8.32 -14.73 28.23
CA GLN A 703 -8.01 -15.62 29.36
C GLN A 703 -8.53 -17.04 29.13
N LEU A 704 -9.77 -17.19 28.67
CA LEU A 704 -10.35 -18.51 28.39
C LEU A 704 -9.61 -19.20 27.23
N ALA A 705 -9.32 -18.47 26.14
CA ALA A 705 -8.56 -18.99 25.01
C ALA A 705 -7.14 -19.44 25.43
N ALA A 706 -6.42 -18.61 26.19
CA ALA A 706 -5.09 -18.94 26.69
C ALA A 706 -5.11 -20.18 27.58
N LYS A 707 -6.08 -20.29 28.50
CA LYS A 707 -6.22 -21.46 29.38
C LYS A 707 -6.49 -22.74 28.58
N PHE A 708 -7.35 -22.67 27.56
CA PHE A 708 -7.59 -23.78 26.65
C PHE A 708 -6.31 -24.18 25.87
N ILE A 709 -5.56 -23.21 25.34
CA ILE A 709 -4.29 -23.44 24.64
C ILE A 709 -3.29 -24.14 25.55
N LEU A 710 -3.08 -23.62 26.76
CA LEU A 710 -2.15 -24.18 27.74
C LEU A 710 -2.52 -25.62 28.13
N LYS A 711 -3.81 -25.87 28.43
CA LYS A 711 -4.32 -27.21 28.75
C LYS A 711 -4.07 -28.18 27.59
N THR A 712 -4.37 -27.76 26.37
CA THR A 712 -4.18 -28.60 25.17
C THR A 712 -2.70 -28.90 24.91
N LEU A 713 -1.81 -27.91 25.07
CA LEU A 713 -0.37 -28.11 24.94
C LEU A 713 0.19 -29.02 26.04
N ALA A 714 -0.27 -28.89 27.28
CA ALA A 714 0.14 -29.76 28.39
C ALA A 714 -0.28 -31.22 28.16
N LEU A 715 -1.52 -31.45 27.70
CA LEU A 715 -1.98 -32.79 27.33
C LEU A 715 -1.16 -33.40 26.19
N THR A 716 -0.75 -32.57 25.22
CA THR A 716 0.10 -33.02 24.11
C THR A 716 1.54 -33.33 24.56
N LYS A 717 2.05 -32.70 25.62
CA LYS A 717 3.37 -33.00 26.20
C LYS A 717 3.37 -34.27 27.07
N ASN A 718 2.24 -34.56 27.73
CA ASN A 718 2.11 -35.70 28.63
C ASN A 718 1.61 -37.00 27.95
N GLY A 719 1.20 -36.92 26.67
CA GLY A 719 0.90 -38.08 25.83
C GLY A 719 2.09 -38.43 24.93
N ILE A 720 3.02 -39.24 25.45
CA ILE A 720 3.93 -40.10 24.66
C ILE A 720 3.30 -41.48 24.58
#